data_AF-E7EYR5-F1
#
_entry.id   AF-E7EYR5-F1
#
_cell.length_a   1.000
_cell.length_b   1.000
_cell.length_c   1.000
_cell.angle_alpha   90.00
_cell.angle_beta   90.00
_cell.angle_gamma   90.00
#
_symmetry.space_group_name_H-M   'P 1'
#
loop_
_entity.id
_entity.type
_entity.pdbx_description
1 polymer ?
#
loop_
_entity_poly.entity_id
_entity_poly.type
_entity_poly.pdbx_seq_one_letter_code
_entity_poly.pdbx_strand_id
1 'polypeptide(L)'
;MCTAQDMDQRLQEEGLDPLASSDERLSLLWQLYMSSENTVKSLNQQIQDLQKERVAEIEKVQQQISQIKSLTKTRDSVALRLEQENQTLHATLDDINQQQETQRSEIAEMLLQEGLAEMIPISLSEQVAYLLADRASLLEKMQSREDVEEMKMMQDHEALKQKTSPSHVENVLHVAPLHVQSPWKRLLSLRKAAQSKQKLTPQAAEMQYSVDKLKERTLQALERDVEEASARLAMAHKEIRRLTDELESAHLTQKAYEPELQEAQLEVEHLRHEVEKLKRCEVAELRKTKEINQKQEDELCHLRQNVKRLQTERVQLLQIAEATVTPSTAMKMQEDEAHKRCVDEMQERLQDLTQVTLKLRMDFEMETELRRRAVDECEEQKKKRTEAEQLVRNFQTLCEKQTDDYRRSVGTLQVEIRDLVSKVRELEVQDVERQQERHLKQVSCLQDEVCQLKFALQEEQEKSKQMLINMQMEMDQARALVQSQEIQLQKDADEQKSMIEELQSIQKILNTTKQELQMQRRNNTKLQNNISDAQQENLKLQQDLKNRLVSSQQDSESLRTELQLALVSVDAERSKYNDKRIHYKNKLSRARGLYLRETNRRDEQIKDLDKQICILRKQEEQMSYMMKTVMSENQSLLQNNTDLLLQLHDSEETQKNTSHTVFTMQRRINLLEEENSRLQQTTAQMSEHIECLTTLAETDCDEVSAESRVIEGEDQTTLPT
;
A
#
# COMPACT_ATOMS: atom_id res chain seq x y z
N MET A 1 -48.67 55.34 35.77
CA MET A 1 -49.27 55.39 37.12
C MET A 1 -50.70 54.94 36.95
N CYS A 2 -51.11 53.81 37.54
CA CYS A 2 -52.54 53.45 37.54
C CYS A 2 -53.31 54.56 38.26
N THR A 3 -54.37 55.07 37.63
CA THR A 3 -55.25 56.02 38.31
C THR A 3 -56.10 55.27 39.33
N ALA A 4 -56.64 55.99 40.33
CA ALA A 4 -57.57 55.38 41.28
C ALA A 4 -58.80 54.77 40.59
N GLN A 5 -59.23 55.35 39.46
CA GLN A 5 -60.31 54.82 38.62
C GLN A 5 -59.94 53.48 37.96
N ASP A 6 -58.70 53.34 37.45
CA ASP A 6 -58.25 52.07 36.85
C ASP A 6 -58.23 50.93 37.88
N MET A 7 -57.84 51.21 39.12
CA MET A 7 -57.86 50.20 40.19
C MET A 7 -59.28 49.81 40.58
N ASP A 8 -60.20 50.77 40.65
CA ASP A 8 -61.61 50.49 40.94
C ASP A 8 -62.26 49.66 39.83
N GLN A 9 -61.97 49.97 38.57
CA GLN A 9 -62.43 49.18 37.44
C GLN A 9 -61.87 47.75 37.48
N ARG A 10 -60.57 47.59 37.81
CA ARG A 10 -59.94 46.26 37.92
C ARG A 10 -60.54 45.43 39.06
N LEU A 11 -60.85 46.05 40.20
CA LEU A 11 -61.49 45.36 41.32
C LEU A 11 -62.93 44.95 40.99
N GLN A 12 -63.67 45.76 40.22
CA GLN A 12 -64.99 45.39 39.70
C GLN A 12 -64.90 44.24 38.68
N GLU A 13 -63.90 44.23 37.80
CA GLU A 13 -63.66 43.13 36.84
C GLU A 13 -63.37 41.79 37.54
N GLU A 14 -62.69 41.83 38.68
CA GLU A 14 -62.41 40.67 39.53
C GLU A 14 -63.61 40.29 40.45
N GLY A 15 -64.75 41.00 40.33
CA GLY A 15 -66.03 40.64 40.95
C GLY A 15 -66.33 41.30 42.30
N LEU A 16 -65.61 42.36 42.68
CA LEU A 16 -65.77 43.03 43.98
C LEU A 16 -66.87 44.13 43.92
N ASP A 17 -67.79 44.13 44.89
CA ASP A 17 -68.93 45.06 44.95
C ASP A 17 -68.45 46.52 45.16
N PRO A 18 -68.95 47.52 44.38
CA PRO A 18 -68.61 48.93 44.60
C PRO A 18 -68.88 49.45 46.03
N LEU A 19 -69.73 48.79 46.83
CA LEU A 19 -70.01 49.14 48.23
C LEU A 19 -69.14 48.40 49.26
N ALA A 20 -68.17 47.58 48.83
CA ALA A 20 -67.32 46.79 49.72
C ALA A 20 -66.49 47.66 50.67
N SER A 21 -66.20 47.11 51.86
CA SER A 21 -65.39 47.78 52.88
C SER A 21 -63.96 48.01 52.39
N SER A 22 -63.28 49.03 52.96
CA SER A 22 -61.87 49.29 52.65
C SER A 22 -60.97 48.08 52.92
N ASP A 23 -61.35 47.23 53.88
CA ASP A 23 -60.57 46.05 54.29
C ASP A 23 -60.70 44.90 53.28
N GLU A 24 -61.91 44.70 52.71
CA GLU A 24 -62.13 43.74 51.61
C GLU A 24 -61.40 44.16 50.34
N ARG A 25 -61.44 45.46 49.99
CA ARG A 25 -60.72 46.01 48.82
C ARG A 25 -59.20 45.83 48.98
N LEU A 26 -58.66 46.14 50.16
CA LEU A 26 -57.24 45.92 50.47
C LEU A 26 -56.88 44.44 50.42
N SER A 27 -57.74 43.56 50.95
CA SER A 27 -57.51 42.11 50.93
C SER A 27 -57.47 41.56 49.51
N LEU A 28 -58.40 41.94 48.63
CA LEU A 28 -58.37 41.51 47.23
C LEU A 28 -57.16 42.10 46.48
N LEU A 29 -56.85 43.39 46.67
CA LEU A 29 -55.66 44.01 46.08
C LEU A 29 -54.37 43.28 46.50
N TRP A 30 -54.26 42.89 47.76
CA TRP A 30 -53.13 42.07 48.25
C TRP A 30 -53.10 40.70 47.59
N GLN A 31 -54.23 40.01 47.45
CA GLN A 31 -54.29 38.71 46.77
C GLN A 31 -53.91 38.82 45.29
N LEU A 32 -54.37 39.86 44.59
CA LEU A 32 -54.00 40.16 43.20
C LEU A 32 -52.50 40.50 43.10
N TYR A 33 -51.99 41.31 44.02
CA TYR A 33 -50.56 41.61 44.10
C TYR A 33 -49.75 40.33 44.30
N MET A 34 -50.09 39.49 45.29
CA MET A 34 -49.37 38.25 45.57
C MET A 34 -49.44 37.25 44.41
N SER A 35 -50.60 37.10 43.77
CA SER A 35 -50.75 36.23 42.60
C SER A 35 -49.97 36.74 41.38
N SER A 36 -50.01 38.06 41.12
CA SER A 36 -49.21 38.67 40.06
C SER A 36 -47.71 38.59 40.33
N GLU A 37 -47.28 38.79 41.58
CA GLU A 37 -45.88 38.67 42.00
C GLU A 37 -45.39 37.23 41.82
N ASN A 38 -46.19 36.24 42.23
CA ASN A 38 -45.88 34.83 41.99
C ASN A 38 -45.82 34.49 40.50
N THR A 39 -46.73 35.05 39.70
CA THR A 39 -46.75 34.88 38.24
C THR A 39 -45.50 35.49 37.60
N VAL A 40 -45.11 36.71 38.00
CA VAL A 40 -43.90 37.39 37.53
C VAL A 40 -42.65 36.60 37.94
N LYS A 41 -42.58 36.10 39.19
CA LYS A 41 -41.48 35.24 39.64
C LYS A 41 -41.38 33.95 38.80
N SER A 42 -42.52 33.29 38.54
CA SER A 42 -42.60 32.10 37.71
C SER A 42 -42.15 32.36 36.27
N LEU A 43 -42.64 33.43 35.64
CA LEU A 43 -42.23 33.81 34.28
C LEU A 43 -40.76 34.21 34.21
N ASN A 44 -40.25 34.93 35.20
CA ASN A 44 -38.83 35.31 35.25
C ASN A 44 -37.94 34.07 35.41
N GLN A 45 -38.35 33.08 36.21
CA GLN A 45 -37.67 31.80 36.31
C GLN A 45 -37.67 31.05 34.97
N GLN A 46 -38.80 30.98 34.28
CA GLN A 46 -38.88 30.36 32.94
C GLN A 46 -38.00 31.06 31.92
N ILE A 47 -37.96 32.40 31.92
CA ILE A 47 -37.06 33.18 31.04
C ILE A 47 -35.59 32.86 31.36
N GLN A 48 -35.21 32.77 32.63
CA GLN A 48 -33.85 32.41 33.02
C GLN A 48 -33.49 30.99 32.56
N ASP A 49 -34.41 30.04 32.67
CA ASP A 49 -34.16 28.66 32.25
C ASP A 49 -34.05 28.54 30.72
N LEU A 50 -34.90 29.25 29.97
CA LEU A 50 -34.76 29.39 28.50
C LEU A 50 -33.46 30.09 28.10
N GLN A 51 -33.01 31.10 28.85
CA GLN A 51 -31.73 31.76 28.60
C GLN A 51 -30.56 30.79 28.82
N LYS A 52 -30.59 29.97 29.87
CA LYS A 52 -29.58 28.93 30.12
C LYS A 52 -29.57 27.90 28.99
N GLU A 53 -30.74 27.44 28.57
CA GLU A 53 -30.86 26.48 27.46
C GLU A 53 -30.29 27.06 26.15
N ARG A 54 -30.66 28.31 25.81
CA ARG A 54 -30.11 29.02 24.65
C ARG A 54 -28.59 29.16 24.71
N VAL A 55 -28.02 29.48 25.87
CA VAL A 55 -26.56 29.57 26.03
C VAL A 55 -25.91 28.20 25.81
N ALA A 56 -26.47 27.14 26.38
CA ALA A 56 -25.97 25.78 26.20
C ALA A 56 -26.05 25.31 24.73
N GLU A 57 -27.10 25.68 23.99
CA GLU A 57 -27.21 25.43 22.55
C GLU A 57 -26.15 26.18 21.75
N ILE A 58 -25.92 27.46 22.05
CA ILE A 58 -24.89 28.27 21.40
C ILE A 58 -23.51 27.66 21.65
N GLU A 59 -23.22 27.20 22.87
CA GLU A 59 -21.96 26.51 23.18
C GLU A 59 -21.81 25.21 22.38
N LYS A 60 -22.86 24.39 22.29
CA LYS A 60 -22.85 23.17 21.46
C LYS A 60 -22.57 23.48 19.98
N VAL A 61 -23.23 24.51 19.43
CA VAL A 61 -23.00 24.94 18.03
C VAL A 61 -21.57 25.45 17.85
N GLN A 62 -21.03 26.20 18.81
CA GLN A 62 -19.63 26.65 18.76
C GLN A 62 -18.64 25.48 18.82
N GLN A 63 -18.92 24.45 19.62
CA GLN A 63 -18.14 23.22 19.66
C GLN A 63 -18.19 22.49 18.31
N GLN A 64 -19.37 22.33 17.72
CA GLN A 64 -19.54 21.73 16.38
C GLN A 64 -18.82 22.54 15.29
N ILE A 65 -18.91 23.87 15.31
CA ILE A 65 -18.17 24.74 14.37
C ILE A 65 -16.66 24.57 14.56
N SER A 66 -16.19 24.49 15.80
CA SER A 66 -14.77 24.28 16.09
C SER A 66 -14.28 22.92 15.58
N GLN A 67 -15.11 21.88 15.70
CA GLN A 67 -14.84 20.56 15.13
C GLN A 67 -14.84 20.58 13.59
N ILE A 68 -15.79 21.28 12.96
CA ILE A 68 -15.81 21.43 11.49
C ILE A 68 -14.54 22.16 11.04
N LYS A 69 -14.13 23.22 11.74
CA LYS A 69 -12.89 23.94 11.43
C LYS A 69 -11.65 23.06 11.56
N SER A 70 -11.55 22.22 12.59
CA SER A 70 -10.42 21.30 12.72
C SER A 70 -10.41 20.25 11.62
N LEU A 71 -11.56 19.66 11.29
CA LEU A 71 -11.72 18.72 10.17
C LEU A 71 -11.43 19.37 8.81
N THR A 72 -11.78 20.65 8.64
CA THR A 72 -11.48 21.40 7.42
C THR A 72 -9.96 21.60 7.29
N LYS A 73 -9.28 21.97 8.38
CA LYS A 73 -7.81 22.09 8.40
C LYS A 73 -7.11 20.77 8.09
N THR A 74 -7.60 19.65 8.61
CA THR A 74 -7.00 18.33 8.31
C THR A 74 -7.28 17.89 6.87
N ARG A 75 -8.46 18.16 6.33
CA ARG A 75 -8.74 17.94 4.89
C ARG A 75 -7.77 18.75 4.03
N ASP A 76 -7.57 20.02 4.33
CA ASP A 76 -6.71 20.91 3.54
C ASP A 76 -5.23 20.50 3.64
N SER A 77 -4.77 20.03 4.81
CA SER A 77 -3.40 19.51 4.95
C SER A 77 -3.19 18.16 4.25
N VAL A 78 -4.23 17.32 4.15
CA VAL A 78 -4.21 16.10 3.34
C VAL A 78 -4.18 16.44 1.86
N ALA A 79 -5.03 17.37 1.41
CA ALA A 79 -5.07 17.81 0.01
C ALA A 79 -3.72 18.36 -0.45
N LEU A 80 -3.09 19.23 0.36
CA LEU A 80 -1.77 19.77 0.05
C LEU A 80 -0.69 18.68 -0.06
N ARG A 81 -0.71 17.67 0.81
CA ARG A 81 0.23 16.53 0.72
C ARG A 81 0.01 15.72 -0.55
N LEU A 82 -1.24 15.46 -0.93
CA LEU A 82 -1.56 14.75 -2.17
C LEU A 82 -1.14 15.55 -3.41
N GLU A 83 -1.24 16.88 -3.37
CA GLU A 83 -0.73 17.74 -4.45
C GLU A 83 0.79 17.68 -4.57
N GLN A 84 1.51 17.74 -3.45
CA GLN A 84 2.97 17.58 -3.42
C GLN A 84 3.40 16.19 -3.92
N GLU A 85 2.72 15.13 -3.48
CA GLU A 85 2.99 13.76 -3.93
C GLU A 85 2.76 13.61 -5.44
N ASN A 86 1.65 14.14 -5.97
CA ASN A 86 1.42 14.13 -7.42
C ASN A 86 2.52 14.90 -8.19
N GLN A 87 2.98 16.04 -7.67
CA GLN A 87 4.10 16.77 -8.29
C GLN A 87 5.38 15.92 -8.31
N THR A 88 5.67 15.20 -7.22
CA THR A 88 6.84 14.29 -7.19
C THR A 88 6.68 13.12 -8.14
N LEU A 89 5.48 12.52 -8.25
CA LEU A 89 5.20 11.43 -9.19
C LEU A 89 5.29 11.88 -10.65
N HIS A 90 4.87 13.09 -10.95
CA HIS A 90 5.07 13.67 -12.29
C HIS A 90 6.54 13.87 -12.60
N ALA A 91 7.32 14.42 -11.65
CA ALA A 91 8.75 14.59 -11.83
C ALA A 91 9.50 13.26 -12.03
N THR A 92 9.13 12.21 -11.30
CA THR A 92 9.75 10.87 -11.48
C THR A 92 9.33 10.21 -12.79
N LEU A 93 8.09 10.37 -13.23
CA LEU A 93 7.65 9.92 -14.55
C LEU A 93 8.39 10.63 -15.68
N ASP A 94 8.64 11.93 -15.55
CA ASP A 94 9.40 12.71 -16.52
C ASP A 94 10.88 12.26 -16.59
N ASP A 95 11.50 11.95 -15.44
CA ASP A 95 12.86 11.38 -15.39
C ASP A 95 12.93 10.01 -16.05
N ILE A 96 11.98 9.11 -15.75
CA ILE A 96 11.90 7.79 -16.38
C ILE A 96 11.68 7.92 -17.90
N ASN A 97 10.82 8.85 -18.33
CA ASN A 97 10.59 9.10 -19.75
C ASN A 97 11.86 9.62 -20.45
N GLN A 98 12.60 10.53 -19.82
CA GLN A 98 13.88 11.00 -20.34
C GLN A 98 14.90 9.87 -20.46
N GLN A 99 15.01 9.01 -19.44
CA GLN A 99 15.88 7.82 -19.48
C GLN A 99 15.46 6.83 -20.58
N GLN A 100 14.15 6.61 -20.77
CA GLN A 100 13.66 5.77 -21.86
C GLN A 100 13.97 6.39 -23.22
N GLU A 101 13.90 7.71 -23.37
CA GLU A 101 14.24 8.40 -24.61
C GLU A 101 15.74 8.33 -24.91
N THR A 102 16.60 8.48 -23.91
CA THR A 102 18.06 8.29 -24.09
C THR A 102 18.38 6.85 -24.48
N GLN A 103 17.78 5.86 -23.81
CA GLN A 103 17.94 4.44 -24.16
C GLN A 103 17.42 4.14 -25.58
N ARG A 104 16.28 4.72 -25.98
CA ARG A 104 15.75 4.58 -27.34
C ARG A 104 16.69 5.19 -28.37
N SER A 105 17.31 6.34 -28.06
CA SER A 105 18.30 6.97 -28.91
C SER A 105 19.54 6.09 -29.08
N GLU A 106 20.06 5.51 -27.99
CA GLU A 106 21.19 4.57 -28.01
C GLU A 106 20.87 3.31 -28.83
N ILE A 107 19.69 2.71 -28.63
CA ILE A 107 19.24 1.54 -29.40
C ILE A 107 19.08 1.88 -30.88
N ALA A 108 18.53 3.06 -31.20
CA ALA A 108 18.40 3.52 -32.58
C ALA A 108 19.77 3.68 -33.25
N GLU A 109 20.76 4.21 -32.53
CA GLU A 109 22.14 4.32 -33.01
C GLU A 109 22.78 2.94 -33.26
N MET A 110 22.63 2.00 -32.31
CA MET A 110 23.11 0.63 -32.48
C MET A 110 22.47 -0.07 -33.70
N LEU A 111 21.16 0.10 -33.92
CA LEU A 111 20.48 -0.48 -35.08
C LEU A 111 20.91 0.15 -36.41
N LEU A 112 21.24 1.44 -36.43
CA LEU A 112 21.81 2.09 -37.62
C LEU A 112 23.19 1.54 -37.96
N GLN A 113 24.05 1.33 -36.96
CA GLN A 113 25.40 0.80 -37.14
C GLN A 113 25.39 -0.64 -37.69
N GLU A 114 24.43 -1.47 -37.26
CA GLU A 114 24.23 -2.85 -37.75
C GLU A 114 23.46 -2.93 -39.09
N GLY A 115 23.07 -1.79 -39.68
CA GLY A 115 22.32 -1.75 -40.95
C GLY A 115 20.85 -2.17 -40.84
N LEU A 116 20.29 -2.19 -39.63
CA LEU A 116 18.91 -2.57 -39.31
C LEU A 116 17.98 -1.35 -39.14
N ALA A 117 18.22 -0.29 -39.92
CA ALA A 117 17.50 0.99 -39.83
C ALA A 117 15.97 0.86 -39.94
N GLU A 118 15.47 -0.14 -40.67
CA GLU A 118 14.03 -0.39 -40.85
C GLU A 118 13.31 -0.77 -39.53
N MET A 119 14.06 -1.16 -38.50
CA MET A 119 13.50 -1.61 -37.21
C MET A 119 13.27 -0.47 -36.23
N ILE A 120 13.93 0.68 -36.41
CA ILE A 120 13.88 1.82 -35.48
C ILE A 120 12.45 2.33 -35.23
N PRO A 121 11.57 2.48 -36.26
CA PRO A 121 10.22 3.00 -36.04
C PRO A 121 9.28 2.03 -35.31
N ILE A 122 9.70 0.78 -35.11
CA ILE A 122 8.89 -0.29 -34.55
C ILE A 122 9.03 -0.31 -33.01
N SER A 123 8.05 -0.84 -32.27
CA SER A 123 8.13 -0.88 -30.79
C SER A 123 9.31 -1.75 -30.30
N LEU A 124 9.88 -1.42 -29.14
CA LEU A 124 11.03 -2.15 -28.56
C LEU A 124 10.78 -3.65 -28.41
N SER A 125 9.57 -4.06 -28.01
CA SER A 125 9.21 -5.48 -27.90
C SER A 125 9.23 -6.19 -29.26
N GLU A 126 8.79 -5.51 -30.31
CA GLU A 126 8.84 -6.02 -31.68
C GLU A 126 10.27 -6.02 -32.25
N GLN A 127 11.10 -5.03 -31.90
CA GLN A 127 12.53 -5.03 -32.23
C GLN A 127 13.23 -6.26 -31.63
N VAL A 128 13.01 -6.53 -30.35
CA VAL A 128 13.54 -7.72 -29.66
C VAL A 128 13.04 -9.01 -30.31
N ALA A 129 11.75 -9.09 -30.64
CA ALA A 129 11.19 -10.27 -31.29
C ALA A 129 11.81 -10.53 -32.67
N TYR A 130 12.06 -9.47 -33.46
CA TYR A 130 12.73 -9.58 -34.75
C TYR A 130 14.18 -10.08 -34.59
N LEU A 131 14.97 -9.48 -33.68
CA LEU A 131 16.36 -9.89 -33.46
C LEU A 131 16.46 -11.36 -33.00
N LEU A 132 15.55 -11.80 -32.13
CA LEU A 132 15.49 -13.20 -31.71
C LEU A 132 15.14 -14.16 -32.86
N ALA A 133 14.21 -13.78 -33.72
CA ALA A 133 13.82 -14.57 -34.88
C ALA A 133 14.93 -14.63 -35.94
N ASP A 134 15.66 -13.53 -36.16
CA ASP A 134 16.79 -13.48 -37.09
C ASP A 134 17.96 -14.31 -36.56
N ARG A 135 18.30 -14.19 -35.27
CA ARG A 135 19.28 -15.04 -34.59
C ARG A 135 18.97 -16.54 -34.76
N ALA A 136 17.72 -16.94 -34.55
CA ALA A 136 17.32 -18.35 -34.74
C ALA A 136 17.49 -18.80 -36.20
N SER A 137 17.14 -17.94 -37.16
CA SER A 137 17.29 -18.23 -38.60
C SER A 137 18.76 -18.33 -39.04
N LEU A 138 19.65 -17.52 -38.44
CA LEU A 138 21.09 -17.60 -38.69
C LEU A 138 21.71 -18.86 -38.08
N LEU A 139 21.30 -19.24 -36.87
CA LEU A 139 21.75 -20.47 -36.22
C LEU A 139 21.35 -21.72 -37.04
N GLU A 140 20.12 -21.78 -37.54
CA GLU A 140 19.67 -22.89 -38.39
C GLU A 140 20.44 -22.97 -39.72
N LYS A 141 20.79 -21.82 -40.32
CA LYS A 141 21.65 -21.77 -41.51
C LYS A 141 23.07 -22.22 -41.23
N MET A 142 23.63 -21.91 -40.06
CA MET A 142 24.95 -22.40 -39.66
C MET A 142 24.93 -23.91 -39.44
N GLN A 143 23.93 -24.41 -38.71
CA GLN A 143 23.75 -25.83 -38.43
C GLN A 143 23.55 -26.64 -39.72
N SER A 144 22.67 -26.19 -40.62
CA SER A 144 22.47 -26.85 -41.92
C SER A 144 23.71 -26.82 -42.81
N ARG A 145 24.61 -25.83 -42.63
CA ARG A 145 25.90 -25.80 -43.34
C ARG A 145 26.89 -26.79 -42.75
N GLU A 146 26.94 -26.93 -41.43
CA GLU A 146 27.69 -28.00 -40.75
C GLU A 146 27.18 -29.38 -41.15
N ASP A 147 25.86 -29.62 -41.15
CA ASP A 147 25.26 -30.90 -41.52
C ASP A 147 25.58 -31.27 -42.99
N VAL A 148 25.56 -30.30 -43.90
CA VAL A 148 25.92 -30.53 -45.33
C VAL A 148 27.42 -30.79 -45.48
N GLU A 149 28.27 -30.10 -44.73
CA GLU A 149 29.71 -30.36 -44.72
C GLU A 149 30.01 -31.76 -44.15
N GLU A 150 29.36 -32.18 -43.06
CA GLU A 150 29.48 -33.53 -42.51
C GLU A 150 28.96 -34.61 -43.48
N MET A 151 27.79 -34.38 -44.09
CA MET A 151 27.19 -35.32 -45.04
C MET A 151 28.07 -35.48 -46.30
N LYS A 152 28.71 -34.40 -46.75
CA LYS A 152 29.66 -34.42 -47.87
C LYS A 152 30.94 -35.19 -47.51
N MET A 153 31.44 -35.02 -46.28
CA MET A 153 32.59 -35.79 -45.77
C MET A 153 32.26 -37.29 -45.65
N MET A 154 31.02 -37.66 -45.29
CA MET A 154 30.59 -39.07 -45.28
C MET A 154 30.39 -39.65 -46.68
N GLN A 155 29.81 -38.90 -47.62
CA GLN A 155 29.64 -39.37 -49.00
C GLN A 155 30.97 -39.52 -49.75
N ASP A 156 31.94 -38.65 -49.51
CA ASP A 156 33.29 -38.80 -50.09
C ASP A 156 34.00 -40.05 -49.55
N HIS A 157 33.64 -40.52 -48.34
CA HIS A 157 34.13 -41.79 -47.80
C HIS A 157 33.45 -43.04 -48.38
N GLU A 158 32.16 -42.99 -48.74
CA GLU A 158 31.48 -44.13 -49.39
C GLU A 158 31.68 -44.20 -50.91
N ALA A 159 31.87 -43.07 -51.59
CA ALA A 159 32.08 -43.02 -53.04
C ALA A 159 33.35 -43.78 -53.49
N LEU A 160 34.28 -44.07 -52.57
CA LEU A 160 35.48 -44.87 -52.88
C LEU A 160 35.21 -46.39 -52.97
N LYS A 161 34.01 -46.90 -52.62
CA LYS A 161 33.77 -48.35 -52.53
C LYS A 161 32.84 -49.01 -53.56
N GLN A 162 32.13 -48.31 -54.43
CA GLN A 162 31.29 -48.98 -55.43
C GLN A 162 31.36 -48.35 -56.83
N LYS A 163 32.31 -48.85 -57.63
CA LYS A 163 32.32 -48.80 -59.10
C LYS A 163 31.69 -50.09 -59.63
N THR A 164 30.38 -50.14 -59.85
CA THR A 164 29.74 -51.12 -60.73
C THR A 164 28.39 -50.61 -61.24
N SER A 165 28.43 -50.13 -62.49
CA SER A 165 27.40 -50.18 -63.55
C SER A 165 25.96 -49.65 -63.33
N PRO A 166 25.41 -48.86 -64.28
CA PRO A 166 24.12 -48.18 -64.17
C PRO A 166 22.99 -48.92 -64.90
N SER A 167 21.78 -48.95 -64.34
CA SER A 167 20.55 -49.05 -65.13
C SER A 167 19.30 -48.70 -64.31
N HIS A 168 18.43 -47.91 -64.95
CA HIS A 168 16.98 -47.84 -64.76
C HIS A 168 16.39 -46.85 -63.74
N VAL A 169 16.10 -45.66 -64.28
CA VAL A 169 14.85 -44.89 -64.19
C VAL A 169 13.95 -45.20 -62.99
N GLU A 170 13.99 -44.35 -61.98
CA GLU A 170 12.86 -44.17 -61.06
C GLU A 170 12.59 -42.67 -60.90
N ASN A 171 11.41 -42.26 -61.39
CA ASN A 171 10.82 -40.95 -61.25
C ASN A 171 10.48 -40.71 -59.78
N VAL A 172 11.42 -40.14 -59.02
CA VAL A 172 11.10 -39.55 -57.70
C VAL A 172 10.95 -38.05 -57.89
N LEU A 173 9.70 -37.63 -57.71
CA LEU A 173 9.23 -36.26 -57.59
C LEU A 173 10.29 -35.31 -57.03
N HIS A 174 10.61 -34.29 -57.83
CA HIS A 174 11.33 -33.09 -57.42
C HIS A 174 10.56 -32.43 -56.26
N VAL A 175 10.85 -32.82 -55.02
CA VAL A 175 10.44 -32.05 -53.86
C VAL A 175 11.28 -30.78 -53.90
N ALA A 176 10.65 -29.70 -54.35
CA ALA A 176 11.22 -28.36 -54.29
C ALA A 176 11.74 -28.11 -52.86
N PRO A 177 12.96 -27.56 -52.70
CA PRO A 177 13.57 -27.35 -51.39
C PRO A 177 12.58 -26.60 -50.50
N LEU A 178 12.30 -27.17 -49.33
CA LEU A 178 11.49 -26.57 -48.28
C LEU A 178 12.09 -25.21 -47.93
N HIS A 179 11.62 -24.16 -48.59
CA HIS A 179 11.92 -22.77 -48.27
C HIS A 179 11.10 -22.43 -47.03
N VAL A 180 11.56 -22.93 -45.87
CA VAL A 180 10.93 -22.69 -44.57
C VAL A 180 11.18 -21.25 -44.19
N GLN A 181 10.31 -20.37 -44.68
CA GLN A 181 10.26 -18.99 -44.23
C GLN A 181 9.72 -18.96 -42.80
N SER A 182 10.53 -18.44 -41.87
CA SER A 182 10.14 -18.29 -40.46
C SER A 182 8.81 -17.53 -40.36
N PRO A 183 7.91 -17.94 -39.45
CA PRO A 183 6.58 -17.31 -39.29
C PRO A 183 6.64 -15.78 -39.15
N TRP A 184 7.70 -15.25 -38.53
CA TRP A 184 7.90 -13.82 -38.31
C TRP A 184 8.22 -13.05 -39.60
N LYS A 185 9.00 -13.63 -40.52
CA LYS A 185 9.32 -12.99 -41.80
C LYS A 185 8.06 -12.78 -42.66
N ARG A 186 7.11 -13.72 -42.59
CA ARG A 186 5.78 -13.57 -43.20
C ARG A 186 4.96 -12.45 -42.55
N LEU A 187 4.91 -12.41 -41.22
CA LEU A 187 4.15 -11.40 -40.47
C LEU A 187 4.65 -9.97 -40.73
N LEU A 188 5.97 -9.77 -40.84
CA LEU A 188 6.57 -8.46 -41.09
C LEU A 188 6.50 -8.03 -42.56
N SER A 189 6.59 -8.98 -43.50
CA SER A 189 6.33 -8.70 -44.93
C SER A 189 4.92 -8.12 -45.15
N LEU A 190 3.95 -8.58 -44.36
CA LEU A 190 2.58 -8.05 -44.35
C LEU A 190 2.51 -6.60 -43.82
N ARG A 191 3.32 -6.23 -42.82
CA ARG A 191 3.39 -4.83 -42.33
C ARG A 191 4.09 -3.89 -43.31
N LYS A 192 5.12 -4.38 -44.01
CA LYS A 192 5.85 -3.59 -45.03
C LYS A 192 4.95 -3.18 -46.20
N ALA A 193 3.96 -4.01 -46.54
CA ALA A 193 2.92 -3.65 -47.52
C ALA A 193 1.94 -2.57 -47.00
N ALA A 194 1.74 -2.48 -45.68
CA ALA A 194 0.76 -1.55 -45.09
C ALA A 194 1.30 -0.12 -44.90
N GLN A 195 2.62 0.07 -44.71
CA GLN A 195 3.21 1.39 -44.43
C GLN A 195 3.82 2.11 -45.64
N SER A 196 3.73 1.54 -46.85
CA SER A 196 4.30 2.08 -48.10
C SER A 196 3.60 3.34 -48.68
N LYS A 197 2.91 4.15 -47.86
CA LYS A 197 2.28 5.40 -48.32
C LYS A 197 2.50 6.57 -47.37
N GLN A 198 3.71 7.15 -47.37
CA GLN A 198 3.89 8.59 -47.12
C GLN A 198 5.25 9.05 -47.64
N LYS A 199 5.21 9.70 -48.81
CA LYS A 199 6.30 10.46 -49.42
C LYS A 199 6.31 11.84 -48.74
N LEU A 200 7.37 12.18 -48.01
CA LEU A 200 7.65 13.55 -47.56
C LEU A 200 9.03 13.98 -48.08
N THR A 201 9.09 15.26 -48.42
CA THR A 201 9.94 15.90 -49.43
C THR A 201 11.37 16.24 -48.97
N PRO A 202 12.35 16.24 -49.89
CA PRO A 202 13.77 16.44 -49.59
C PRO A 202 14.16 17.93 -49.64
N GLN A 203 14.33 18.57 -48.49
CA GLN A 203 15.02 19.87 -48.42
C GLN A 203 15.91 20.03 -47.17
N ALA A 204 15.94 19.05 -46.26
CA ALA A 204 16.83 19.08 -45.09
C ALA A 204 18.23 18.46 -45.33
N ALA A 205 18.42 17.73 -46.43
CA ALA A 205 19.63 16.94 -46.66
C ALA A 205 20.85 17.76 -47.11
N GLU A 206 20.69 18.97 -47.65
CA GLU A 206 21.81 19.71 -48.25
C GLU A 206 22.66 20.47 -47.22
N MET A 207 22.13 20.78 -46.02
CA MET A 207 22.89 21.55 -45.02
C MET A 207 23.79 20.66 -44.14
N GLN A 208 23.39 19.40 -43.91
CA GLN A 208 24.16 18.41 -43.13
C GLN A 208 25.46 18.00 -43.85
N TYR A 209 25.40 17.87 -45.18
CA TYR A 209 26.52 17.38 -46.02
C TYR A 209 27.77 18.29 -45.97
N SER A 210 27.61 19.56 -45.61
CA SER A 210 28.71 20.52 -45.55
C SER A 210 29.53 20.46 -44.25
N VAL A 211 28.88 20.16 -43.13
CA VAL A 211 29.49 20.14 -41.79
C VAL A 211 30.32 18.87 -41.60
N ASP A 212 29.79 17.73 -42.06
CA ASP A 212 30.49 16.44 -41.93
C ASP A 212 31.80 16.43 -42.74
N LYS A 213 31.79 17.05 -43.92
CA LYS A 213 32.99 17.17 -44.78
C LYS A 213 34.11 18.01 -44.17
N LEU A 214 33.79 19.00 -43.33
CA LEU A 214 34.78 19.80 -42.62
C LEU A 214 35.40 19.04 -41.45
N LYS A 215 34.56 18.33 -40.67
CA LYS A 215 35.02 17.50 -39.54
C LYS A 215 35.94 16.38 -40.02
N GLU A 216 35.59 15.72 -41.12
CA GLU A 216 36.40 14.64 -41.70
C GLU A 216 37.78 15.13 -42.15
N ARG A 217 37.87 16.34 -42.72
CA ARG A 217 39.17 16.95 -43.07
C ARG A 217 40.01 17.31 -41.85
N THR A 218 39.39 17.83 -40.79
CA THR A 218 40.12 18.14 -39.55
C THR A 218 40.61 16.88 -38.84
N LEU A 219 39.82 15.80 -38.86
CA LEU A 219 40.23 14.50 -38.32
C LEU A 219 41.39 13.90 -39.13
N GLN A 220 41.33 13.95 -40.47
CA GLN A 220 42.43 13.50 -41.32
C GLN A 220 43.72 14.30 -41.12
N ALA A 221 43.63 15.62 -40.87
CA ALA A 221 44.80 16.43 -40.57
C ALA A 221 45.43 16.04 -39.23
N LEU A 222 44.60 15.88 -38.19
CA LEU A 222 45.07 15.44 -36.87
C LEU A 222 45.64 14.01 -36.90
N GLU A 223 45.04 13.11 -37.66
CA GLU A 223 45.54 11.74 -37.85
C GLU A 223 46.93 11.75 -38.50
N ARG A 224 47.14 12.56 -39.54
CA ARG A 224 48.46 12.74 -40.17
C ARG A 224 49.49 13.37 -39.24
N ASP A 225 49.09 14.33 -38.42
CA ASP A 225 50.00 14.98 -37.45
C ASP A 225 50.41 13.99 -36.34
N VAL A 226 49.49 13.14 -35.87
CA VAL A 226 49.78 12.08 -34.90
C VAL A 226 50.67 11.01 -35.51
N GLU A 227 50.39 10.59 -36.75
CA GLU A 227 51.25 9.66 -37.49
C GLU A 227 52.66 10.24 -37.69
N GLU A 228 52.79 11.51 -38.07
CA GLU A 228 54.09 12.16 -38.26
C GLU A 228 54.84 12.34 -36.94
N ALA A 229 54.17 12.71 -35.86
CA ALA A 229 54.76 12.77 -34.53
C ALA A 229 55.25 11.38 -34.07
N SER A 230 54.46 10.32 -34.32
CA SER A 230 54.83 8.95 -34.00
C SER A 230 56.05 8.49 -34.80
N ALA A 231 56.15 8.87 -36.08
CA ALA A 231 57.30 8.57 -36.94
C ALA A 231 58.56 9.31 -36.47
N ARG A 232 58.45 10.60 -36.11
CA ARG A 232 59.57 11.38 -35.54
C ARG A 232 60.06 10.77 -34.22
N LEU A 233 59.15 10.36 -33.35
CA LEU A 233 59.48 9.70 -32.08
C LEU A 233 60.19 8.35 -32.33
N ALA A 234 59.68 7.54 -33.27
CA ALA A 234 60.30 6.27 -33.64
C ALA A 234 61.72 6.46 -34.19
N MET A 235 61.96 7.49 -35.01
CA MET A 235 63.28 7.86 -35.51
C MET A 235 64.22 8.30 -34.38
N ALA A 236 63.75 9.17 -33.46
CA ALA A 236 64.55 9.61 -32.32
C ALA A 236 64.97 8.44 -31.41
N HIS A 237 64.05 7.51 -31.13
CA HIS A 237 64.37 6.29 -30.38
C HIS A 237 65.38 5.39 -31.12
N LYS A 238 65.32 5.32 -32.46
CA LYS A 238 66.31 4.57 -33.25
C LYS A 238 67.69 5.23 -33.17
N GLU A 239 67.76 6.55 -33.21
CA GLU A 239 69.01 7.30 -33.14
C GLU A 239 69.66 7.24 -31.75
N ILE A 240 68.88 7.37 -30.67
CA ILE A 240 69.39 7.19 -29.31
C ILE A 240 70.01 5.80 -29.16
N ARG A 241 69.33 4.74 -29.62
CA ARG A 241 69.89 3.38 -29.59
C ARG A 241 71.20 3.27 -30.38
N ARG A 242 71.26 3.83 -31.60
CA ARG A 242 72.49 3.84 -32.42
C ARG A 242 73.65 4.52 -31.69
N LEU A 243 73.41 5.69 -31.08
CA LEU A 243 74.43 6.43 -30.33
C LEU A 243 74.85 5.69 -29.06
N THR A 244 73.93 5.01 -28.39
CA THR A 244 74.24 4.15 -27.24
C THR A 244 75.11 2.97 -27.66
N ASP A 245 74.77 2.25 -28.74
CA ASP A 245 75.56 1.13 -29.25
C ASP A 245 76.97 1.58 -29.69
N GLU A 246 77.10 2.77 -30.30
CA GLU A 246 78.39 3.36 -30.68
C GLU A 246 79.23 3.77 -29.46
N LEU A 247 78.60 4.36 -28.44
CA LEU A 247 79.28 4.71 -27.18
C LEU A 247 79.74 3.46 -26.43
N GLU A 248 78.90 2.43 -26.37
CA GLU A 248 79.25 1.13 -25.78
C GLU A 248 80.40 0.46 -26.55
N SER A 249 80.39 0.53 -27.89
CA SER A 249 81.49 0.04 -28.73
C SER A 249 82.81 0.80 -28.50
N ALA A 250 82.74 2.13 -28.33
CA ALA A 250 83.90 2.95 -27.99
C ALA A 250 84.45 2.63 -26.58
N HIS A 251 83.57 2.40 -25.61
CA HIS A 251 83.99 1.98 -24.27
C HIS A 251 84.57 0.56 -24.25
N LEU A 252 84.01 -0.36 -25.03
CA LEU A 252 84.56 -1.72 -25.18
C LEU A 252 85.95 -1.70 -25.81
N THR A 253 86.17 -0.88 -26.85
CA THR A 253 87.48 -0.72 -27.48
C THR A 253 88.49 -0.05 -26.56
N GLN A 254 88.11 0.99 -25.81
CA GLN A 254 88.98 1.59 -24.79
C GLN A 254 89.38 0.57 -23.71
N LYS A 255 88.41 -0.21 -23.20
CA LYS A 255 88.67 -1.28 -22.23
C LYS A 255 89.57 -2.38 -22.78
N ALA A 256 89.55 -2.63 -24.09
CA ALA A 256 90.42 -3.62 -24.74
C ALA A 256 91.89 -3.18 -24.78
N TYR A 257 92.17 -1.88 -24.98
CA TYR A 257 93.55 -1.33 -25.01
C TYR A 257 94.11 -0.94 -23.63
N GLU A 258 93.25 -0.74 -22.63
CA GLU A 258 93.65 -0.41 -21.25
C GLU A 258 94.70 -1.37 -20.64
N PRO A 259 94.60 -2.72 -20.75
CA PRO A 259 95.63 -3.61 -20.20
C PRO A 259 96.99 -3.48 -20.90
N GLU A 260 97.03 -3.28 -22.22
CA GLU A 260 98.28 -3.06 -22.97
C GLU A 260 98.94 -1.74 -22.56
N LEU A 261 98.12 -0.70 -22.32
CA LEU A 261 98.59 0.58 -21.81
C LEU A 261 99.18 0.46 -20.39
N GLN A 262 98.54 -0.32 -19.51
CA GLN A 262 99.03 -0.57 -18.15
C GLN A 262 100.33 -1.39 -18.16
N GLU A 263 100.45 -2.39 -19.04
CA GLU A 263 101.69 -3.16 -19.21
C GLU A 263 102.84 -2.26 -19.69
N ALA A 264 102.60 -1.40 -20.69
CA ALA A 264 103.58 -0.43 -21.15
C ALA A 264 103.98 0.58 -20.06
N GLN A 265 103.03 1.02 -19.22
CA GLN A 265 103.32 1.89 -18.07
C GLN A 265 104.20 1.19 -17.03
N LEU A 266 103.93 -0.08 -16.72
CA LEU A 266 104.75 -0.89 -15.80
C LEU A 266 106.16 -1.13 -16.36
N GLU A 267 106.30 -1.36 -17.66
CA GLU A 267 107.61 -1.50 -18.31
C GLU A 267 108.41 -0.19 -18.26
N VAL A 268 107.76 0.95 -18.52
CA VAL A 268 108.41 2.27 -18.38
C VAL A 268 108.88 2.52 -16.95
N GLU A 269 108.08 2.17 -15.94
CA GLU A 269 108.51 2.28 -14.54
C GLU A 269 109.66 1.32 -14.22
N HIS A 270 109.64 0.07 -14.71
CA HIS A 270 110.74 -0.88 -14.55
C HIS A 270 112.05 -0.33 -15.15
N LEU A 271 111.99 0.17 -16.39
CA LEU A 271 113.14 0.77 -17.07
C LEU A 271 113.66 2.01 -16.33
N ARG A 272 112.77 2.84 -15.77
CA ARG A 272 113.17 4.00 -14.94
C ARG A 272 113.96 3.56 -13.71
N HIS A 273 113.50 2.52 -13.02
CA HIS A 273 114.19 1.97 -11.84
C HIS A 273 115.54 1.36 -12.21
N GLU A 274 115.63 0.67 -13.35
CA GLU A 274 116.86 0.04 -13.82
C GLU A 274 117.91 1.07 -14.27
N VAL A 275 117.48 2.11 -14.98
CA VAL A 275 118.34 3.26 -15.34
C VAL A 275 118.85 3.98 -14.09
N GLU A 276 118.00 4.18 -13.08
CA GLU A 276 118.41 4.81 -11.82
C GLU A 276 119.41 3.95 -11.04
N LYS A 277 119.23 2.62 -11.03
CA LYS A 277 120.19 1.67 -10.45
C LYS A 277 121.54 1.72 -11.17
N LEU A 278 121.53 1.72 -12.51
CA LEU A 278 122.74 1.85 -13.34
C LEU A 278 123.47 3.16 -13.07
N LYS A 279 122.77 4.29 -13.00
CA LYS A 279 123.36 5.59 -12.64
C LYS A 279 124.04 5.55 -11.29
N ARG A 280 123.43 4.92 -10.27
CA ARG A 280 124.06 4.76 -8.94
C ARG A 280 125.33 3.91 -9.01
N CYS A 281 125.32 2.82 -9.78
CA CYS A 281 126.50 1.98 -10.00
C CYS A 281 127.63 2.74 -10.71
N GLU A 282 127.34 3.48 -11.79
CA GLU A 282 128.33 4.31 -12.49
C GLU A 282 128.91 5.40 -11.60
N VAL A 283 128.07 6.11 -10.84
CA VAL A 283 128.56 7.14 -9.91
C VAL A 283 129.42 6.51 -8.80
N ALA A 284 129.08 5.30 -8.33
CA ALA A 284 129.89 4.59 -7.35
C ALA A 284 131.26 4.15 -7.92
N GLU A 285 131.29 3.62 -9.15
CA GLU A 285 132.54 3.29 -9.84
C GLU A 285 133.39 4.54 -10.09
N LEU A 286 132.79 5.63 -10.58
CA LEU A 286 133.47 6.92 -10.75
C LEU A 286 134.03 7.47 -9.44
N ARG A 287 133.33 7.31 -8.31
CA ARG A 287 133.87 7.68 -6.99
C ARG A 287 135.09 6.83 -6.63
N LYS A 288 135.03 5.51 -6.80
CA LYS A 288 136.19 4.62 -6.56
C LYS A 288 137.39 5.01 -7.43
N THR A 289 137.17 5.28 -8.72
CA THR A 289 138.23 5.72 -9.64
C THR A 289 138.82 7.07 -9.22
N LYS A 290 137.97 8.02 -8.81
CA LYS A 290 138.43 9.31 -8.27
C LYS A 290 139.26 9.15 -7.01
N GLU A 291 138.85 8.29 -6.07
CA GLU A 291 139.61 8.02 -4.85
C GLU A 291 140.97 7.36 -5.15
N ILE A 292 141.03 6.47 -6.14
CA ILE A 292 142.30 5.88 -6.61
C ILE A 292 143.18 6.95 -7.26
N ASN A 293 142.63 7.80 -8.13
CA ASN A 293 143.37 8.91 -8.74
C ASN A 293 143.89 9.91 -7.68
N GLN A 294 143.07 10.24 -6.68
CA GLN A 294 143.48 11.11 -5.57
C GLN A 294 144.67 10.51 -4.80
N LYS A 295 144.62 9.21 -4.48
CA LYS A 295 145.74 8.49 -3.83
C LYS A 295 147.01 8.53 -4.68
N GLN A 296 146.89 8.32 -5.99
CA GLN A 296 148.03 8.39 -6.92
C GLN A 296 148.58 9.82 -7.05
N GLU A 297 147.73 10.84 -7.02
CA GLU A 297 148.14 12.25 -7.03
C GLU A 297 148.90 12.63 -5.73
N ASP A 298 148.45 12.14 -4.57
CA ASP A 298 149.12 12.35 -3.29
C ASP A 298 150.50 11.65 -3.27
N GLU A 299 150.59 10.42 -3.77
CA GLU A 299 151.86 9.70 -3.95
C GLU A 299 152.81 10.44 -4.90
N LEU A 300 152.31 10.94 -6.04
CA LEU A 300 153.09 11.75 -6.99
C LEU A 300 153.55 13.06 -6.35
N CYS A 301 152.72 13.71 -5.53
CA CYS A 301 153.08 14.92 -4.81
C CYS A 301 154.21 14.65 -3.80
N HIS A 302 154.10 13.58 -3.03
CA HIS A 302 155.15 13.15 -2.09
C HIS A 302 156.46 12.80 -2.81
N LEU A 303 156.43 12.06 -3.92
CA LEU A 303 157.60 11.75 -4.73
C LEU A 303 158.25 13.02 -5.28
N ARG A 304 157.46 13.96 -5.82
CA ARG A 304 157.96 15.25 -6.31
C ARG A 304 158.60 16.09 -5.21
N GLN A 305 158.03 16.10 -4.00
CA GLN A 305 158.63 16.79 -2.85
C GLN A 305 159.95 16.13 -2.41
N ASN A 306 160.04 14.81 -2.41
CA ASN A 306 161.28 14.09 -2.13
C ASN A 306 162.37 14.38 -3.16
N VAL A 307 162.03 14.40 -4.46
CA VAL A 307 162.97 14.78 -5.53
C VAL A 307 163.49 16.20 -5.33
N LYS A 308 162.62 17.16 -4.99
CA LYS A 308 163.03 18.54 -4.69
C LYS A 308 163.99 18.61 -3.50
N ARG A 309 163.71 17.88 -2.40
CA ARG A 309 164.59 17.78 -1.22
C ARG A 309 165.96 17.22 -1.59
N LEU A 310 166.00 16.10 -2.31
CA LEU A 310 167.24 15.47 -2.78
C LEU A 310 168.02 16.38 -3.74
N GLN A 311 167.34 17.16 -4.58
CA GLN A 311 167.99 18.17 -5.42
C GLN A 311 168.59 19.30 -4.60
N THR A 312 167.90 19.82 -3.58
CA THR A 312 168.47 20.85 -2.70
C THR A 312 169.65 20.32 -1.89
N GLU A 313 169.58 19.09 -1.38
CA GLU A 313 170.70 18.42 -0.69
C GLU A 313 171.89 18.25 -1.64
N ARG A 314 171.66 17.79 -2.88
CA ARG A 314 172.71 17.67 -3.90
C ARG A 314 173.35 19.03 -4.23
N VAL A 315 172.56 20.11 -4.36
CA VAL A 315 173.09 21.46 -4.62
C VAL A 315 173.91 21.98 -3.43
N GLN A 316 173.46 21.76 -2.20
CA GLN A 316 174.23 22.13 -1.00
C GLN A 316 175.54 21.35 -0.89
N LEU A 317 175.51 20.04 -1.18
CA LEU A 317 176.72 19.21 -1.22
C LEU A 317 177.69 19.67 -2.32
N LEU A 318 177.17 20.10 -3.48
CA LEU A 318 177.98 20.71 -4.54
C LEU A 318 178.57 22.06 -4.12
N GLN A 319 177.82 22.93 -3.43
CA GLN A 319 178.35 24.21 -2.93
C GLN A 319 179.40 24.03 -1.84
N ILE A 320 179.26 23.04 -0.96
CA ILE A 320 180.27 22.71 0.06
C ILE A 320 181.53 22.15 -0.62
N ALA A 321 181.36 21.33 -1.66
CA ALA A 321 182.48 20.82 -2.47
C ALA A 321 183.18 21.93 -3.26
N GLU A 322 182.44 22.91 -3.79
CA GLU A 322 183.01 24.05 -4.52
C GLU A 322 183.67 25.07 -3.58
N ALA A 323 183.17 25.22 -2.33
CA ALA A 323 183.72 26.17 -1.36
C ALA A 323 184.95 25.66 -0.58
N THR A 324 185.36 24.41 -0.73
CA THR A 324 186.52 23.83 0.00
C THR A 324 187.68 23.40 -0.90
N VAL A 325 187.69 23.83 -2.16
CA VAL A 325 188.78 23.60 -3.12
C VAL A 325 189.54 24.91 -3.38
N THR A 326 190.59 25.18 -2.59
CA THR A 326 191.95 25.50 -3.08
C THR A 326 192.90 25.88 -1.92
N PRO A 327 194.06 25.21 -1.80
CA PRO A 327 195.15 25.48 -0.85
C PRO A 327 196.28 26.32 -1.49
N SER A 328 197.13 26.96 -0.66
CA SER A 328 198.62 26.90 -0.64
C SER A 328 199.23 28.22 -0.08
N THR A 329 199.91 28.26 1.08
CA THR A 329 201.39 28.09 1.29
C THR A 329 202.25 29.08 0.47
N ALA A 330 203.33 29.74 0.93
CA ALA A 330 204.14 29.68 2.15
C ALA A 330 205.24 30.79 2.09
N MET A 331 205.88 31.06 3.24
CA MET A 331 207.35 31.24 3.45
C MET A 331 208.05 32.56 3.01
N LYS A 332 208.71 33.30 3.95
CA LYS A 332 210.11 33.20 4.51
C LYS A 332 211.19 33.76 3.53
N MET A 333 212.32 34.38 3.86
CA MET A 333 213.06 34.74 5.10
C MET A 333 214.34 35.52 4.71
N GLN A 334 214.82 36.37 5.64
CA GLN A 334 216.20 36.45 6.18
C GLN A 334 217.40 36.80 5.25
N GLU A 335 217.97 37.99 5.39
CA GLU A 335 219.19 38.43 6.14
C GLU A 335 220.52 38.01 5.48
N ASP A 336 221.42 38.98 5.32
CA ASP A 336 222.83 38.84 4.90
C ASP A 336 223.12 38.13 3.55
N GLU A 337 222.84 38.81 2.42
CA GLU A 337 223.72 38.81 1.22
C GLU A 337 223.47 39.93 0.17
N ALA A 338 222.72 40.98 0.52
CA ALA A 338 222.51 42.16 -0.32
C ALA A 338 223.71 43.13 -0.23
N HIS A 339 224.48 43.28 -1.32
CA HIS A 339 224.87 44.60 -1.92
C HIS A 339 225.96 44.51 -3.02
N LYS A 340 226.58 43.34 -3.28
CA LYS A 340 227.56 43.22 -4.39
C LYS A 340 227.34 42.03 -5.34
N ARG A 341 226.53 41.06 -4.89
CA ARG A 341 225.62 40.30 -5.76
C ARG A 341 224.68 41.24 -6.53
N CYS A 342 224.48 42.48 -6.06
CA CYS A 342 223.69 43.54 -6.68
C CYS A 342 224.06 43.91 -8.13
N VAL A 343 225.27 43.63 -8.65
CA VAL A 343 225.69 44.12 -9.98
C VAL A 343 225.48 43.11 -11.11
N ASP A 344 225.77 41.82 -10.89
CA ASP A 344 225.23 40.76 -11.75
C ASP A 344 223.74 40.53 -11.45
N GLU A 345 223.28 40.68 -10.18
CA GLU A 345 221.84 40.80 -9.89
C GLU A 345 221.25 42.02 -10.58
N MET A 346 221.95 43.12 -10.88
CA MET A 346 221.31 44.21 -11.64
C MET A 346 221.13 43.86 -13.10
N GLN A 347 222.09 43.15 -13.69
CA GLN A 347 222.09 42.84 -15.12
C GLN A 347 221.23 41.60 -15.43
N GLU A 348 221.19 40.63 -14.51
CA GLU A 348 220.22 39.53 -14.46
C GLU A 348 218.86 40.02 -13.97
N ARG A 349 218.74 40.89 -12.95
CA ARG A 349 217.47 41.57 -12.64
C ARG A 349 217.01 42.44 -13.80
N LEU A 350 217.86 42.94 -14.69
CA LEU A 350 217.41 43.64 -15.90
C LEU A 350 216.88 42.66 -16.94
N GLN A 351 217.51 41.49 -17.13
CA GLN A 351 216.96 40.42 -17.98
C GLN A 351 215.67 39.84 -17.39
N ASP A 352 215.63 39.54 -16.09
CA ASP A 352 214.44 39.15 -15.34
C ASP A 352 213.41 40.26 -15.35
N LEU A 353 213.76 41.54 -15.18
CA LEU A 353 212.80 42.64 -15.26
C LEU A 353 212.28 42.78 -16.68
N THR A 354 213.08 42.51 -17.72
CA THR A 354 212.60 42.48 -19.12
C THR A 354 211.66 41.29 -19.33
N GLN A 355 211.98 40.12 -18.80
CA GLN A 355 211.17 38.91 -18.90
C GLN A 355 209.88 39.03 -18.06
N VAL A 356 209.95 39.64 -16.89
CA VAL A 356 208.85 39.99 -15.98
C VAL A 356 208.01 41.11 -16.59
N THR A 357 208.60 42.08 -17.29
CA THR A 357 207.85 43.12 -18.03
C THR A 357 207.09 42.49 -19.19
N LEU A 358 207.70 41.55 -19.93
CA LEU A 358 207.01 40.79 -20.97
C LEU A 358 205.90 39.91 -20.38
N LYS A 359 206.13 39.23 -19.24
CA LYS A 359 205.12 38.44 -18.53
C LYS A 359 203.96 39.30 -18.06
N LEU A 360 204.23 40.40 -17.35
CA LEU A 360 203.24 41.35 -16.87
C LEU A 360 202.42 41.93 -18.03
N ARG A 361 203.05 42.25 -19.17
CA ARG A 361 202.34 42.73 -20.36
C ARG A 361 201.41 41.67 -20.94
N MET A 362 201.86 40.43 -21.06
CA MET A 362 201.04 39.29 -21.50
C MET A 362 199.89 39.02 -20.50
N ASP A 363 200.15 39.10 -19.20
CA ASP A 363 199.16 38.92 -18.14
C ASP A 363 198.12 40.03 -18.18
N PHE A 364 198.52 41.29 -18.42
CA PHE A 364 197.59 42.41 -18.63
C PHE A 364 196.72 42.22 -19.88
N GLU A 365 197.28 41.76 -21.00
CA GLU A 365 196.50 41.47 -22.21
C GLU A 365 195.49 40.34 -21.96
N MET A 366 195.91 39.25 -21.32
CA MET A 366 195.04 38.16 -20.86
C MET A 366 193.93 38.64 -19.92
N GLU A 367 194.27 39.47 -18.93
CA GLU A 367 193.32 40.06 -17.98
C GLU A 367 192.29 40.95 -18.70
N THR A 368 192.72 41.75 -19.69
CA THR A 368 191.80 42.57 -20.48
C THR A 368 190.87 41.74 -21.38
N GLU A 369 191.37 40.66 -21.97
CA GLU A 369 190.58 39.72 -22.76
C GLU A 369 189.53 39.00 -21.90
N LEU A 370 189.93 38.56 -20.70
CA LEU A 370 189.01 37.95 -19.71
C LEU A 370 187.95 38.94 -19.25
N ARG A 371 188.31 40.21 -19.00
CA ARG A 371 187.33 41.26 -18.66
C ARG A 371 186.33 41.50 -19.79
N ARG A 372 186.74 41.47 -21.05
CA ARG A 372 185.81 41.62 -22.19
C ARG A 372 184.82 40.47 -22.27
N ARG A 373 185.29 39.22 -22.19
CA ARG A 373 184.40 38.03 -22.19
C ARG A 373 183.43 38.06 -21.02
N ALA A 374 183.89 38.45 -19.82
CA ALA A 374 183.03 38.58 -18.65
C ALA A 374 181.94 39.67 -18.83
N VAL A 375 182.23 40.75 -19.56
CA VAL A 375 181.24 41.79 -19.90
C VAL A 375 180.23 41.27 -20.92
N ASP A 376 180.67 40.59 -21.98
CA ASP A 376 179.78 40.05 -23.02
C ASP A 376 178.83 38.98 -22.45
N GLU A 377 179.35 38.07 -21.60
CA GLU A 377 178.52 37.08 -20.89
C GLU A 377 177.50 37.75 -19.95
N CYS A 378 177.89 38.84 -19.27
CA CYS A 378 177.00 39.60 -18.41
C CYS A 378 175.87 40.28 -19.19
N GLU A 379 176.17 40.86 -20.36
CA GLU A 379 175.17 41.46 -21.25
C GLU A 379 174.22 40.42 -21.87
N GLU A 380 174.72 39.25 -22.25
CA GLU A 380 173.87 38.14 -22.73
C GLU A 380 172.93 37.63 -21.63
N GLN A 381 173.44 37.50 -20.39
CA GLN A 381 172.61 37.12 -19.25
C GLN A 381 171.56 38.17 -18.92
N LYS A 382 171.86 39.47 -19.04
CA LYS A 382 170.84 40.53 -18.90
C LYS A 382 169.74 40.39 -19.95
N LYS A 383 170.08 40.14 -21.23
CA LYS A 383 169.06 39.93 -22.29
C LYS A 383 168.17 38.74 -21.99
N LYS A 384 168.76 37.58 -21.69
CA LYS A 384 168.02 36.37 -21.30
C LYS A 384 167.11 36.62 -20.09
N ARG A 385 167.59 37.37 -19.10
CA ARG A 385 166.80 37.76 -17.93
C ARG A 385 165.62 38.66 -18.30
N THR A 386 165.82 39.66 -19.17
CA THR A 386 164.72 40.53 -19.63
C THR A 386 163.67 39.78 -20.45
N GLU A 387 164.07 38.86 -21.32
CA GLU A 387 163.14 38.03 -22.10
C GLU A 387 162.31 37.11 -21.19
N ALA A 388 162.96 36.49 -20.20
CA ALA A 388 162.28 35.68 -19.19
C ALA A 388 161.28 36.49 -18.36
N GLU A 389 161.66 37.70 -17.91
CA GLU A 389 160.76 38.61 -17.18
C GLU A 389 159.54 39.02 -18.02
N GLN A 390 159.73 39.26 -19.32
CA GLN A 390 158.66 39.67 -20.23
C GLN A 390 157.69 38.51 -20.51
N LEU A 391 158.22 37.28 -20.64
CA LEU A 391 157.41 36.08 -20.77
C LEU A 391 156.56 35.84 -19.50
N VAL A 392 157.14 36.01 -18.31
CA VAL A 392 156.42 35.88 -17.03
C VAL A 392 155.30 36.90 -16.93
N ARG A 393 155.53 38.17 -17.31
CA ARG A 393 154.47 39.19 -17.31
C ARG A 393 153.33 38.83 -18.26
N ASN A 394 153.63 38.36 -19.46
CA ASN A 394 152.61 37.94 -20.42
C ASN A 394 151.75 36.80 -19.87
N PHE A 395 152.36 35.81 -19.23
CA PHE A 395 151.62 34.73 -18.57
C PHE A 395 150.77 35.22 -17.40
N GLN A 396 151.28 36.15 -16.57
CA GLN A 396 150.50 36.76 -15.49
C GLN A 396 149.26 37.48 -16.01
N THR A 397 149.41 38.32 -17.05
CA THR A 397 148.27 39.05 -17.64
C THR A 397 147.23 38.10 -18.25
N LEU A 398 147.66 36.98 -18.85
CA LEU A 398 146.73 35.98 -19.38
C LEU A 398 145.94 35.29 -18.26
N CYS A 399 146.61 34.90 -17.19
CA CYS A 399 145.96 34.27 -16.02
C CYS A 399 144.97 35.24 -15.34
N GLU A 400 145.31 36.52 -15.20
CA GLU A 400 144.42 37.54 -14.63
C GLU A 400 143.15 37.72 -15.48
N LYS A 401 143.30 37.83 -16.81
CA LYS A 401 142.16 37.92 -17.73
C LYS A 401 141.25 36.70 -17.65
N GLN A 402 141.82 35.50 -17.68
CA GLN A 402 141.04 34.27 -17.53
C GLN A 402 140.31 34.21 -16.18
N THR A 403 140.98 34.61 -15.09
CA THR A 403 140.37 34.66 -13.75
C THR A 403 139.20 35.65 -13.71
N ASP A 404 139.34 36.81 -14.34
CA ASP A 404 138.29 37.82 -14.43
C ASP A 404 137.11 37.34 -15.29
N ASP A 405 137.36 36.65 -16.40
CA ASP A 405 136.31 36.10 -17.27
C ASP A 405 135.51 35.00 -16.57
N TYR A 406 136.17 34.10 -15.85
CA TYR A 406 135.50 33.11 -15.01
C TYR A 406 134.70 33.78 -13.89
N ARG A 407 135.25 34.82 -13.24
CA ARG A 407 134.53 35.56 -12.19
C ARG A 407 133.27 36.24 -12.72
N ARG A 408 133.32 36.86 -13.90
CA ARG A 408 132.15 37.46 -14.56
C ARG A 408 131.10 36.42 -14.93
N SER A 409 131.53 35.32 -15.54
CA SER A 409 130.63 34.23 -15.97
C SER A 409 129.91 33.57 -14.77
N VAL A 410 130.64 33.35 -13.68
CA VAL A 410 130.05 32.83 -12.44
C VAL A 410 129.10 33.86 -11.82
N GLY A 411 129.45 35.14 -11.85
CA GLY A 411 128.59 36.23 -11.36
C GLY A 411 127.26 36.32 -12.11
N THR A 412 127.28 36.26 -13.45
CA THR A 412 126.06 36.29 -14.27
C THR A 412 125.18 35.06 -14.02
N LEU A 413 125.77 33.86 -13.98
CA LEU A 413 125.02 32.63 -13.69
C LEU A 413 124.41 32.63 -12.29
N GLN A 414 125.10 33.18 -11.28
CA GLN A 414 124.54 33.29 -9.92
C GLN A 414 123.33 34.23 -9.84
N VAL A 415 123.31 35.31 -10.62
CA VAL A 415 122.15 36.21 -10.70
C VAL A 415 120.98 35.52 -11.41
N GLU A 416 121.23 34.88 -12.55
CA GLU A 416 120.20 34.13 -13.29
C GLU A 416 119.58 33.01 -12.43
N ILE A 417 120.40 32.24 -11.71
CA ILE A 417 119.91 31.20 -10.78
C ILE A 417 119.04 31.83 -9.69
N ARG A 418 119.43 32.97 -9.13
CA ARG A 418 118.66 33.64 -8.07
C ARG A 418 117.31 34.14 -8.57
N ASP A 419 117.27 34.73 -9.76
CA ASP A 419 116.03 35.20 -10.37
C ASP A 419 115.11 34.03 -10.73
N LEU A 420 115.65 32.95 -11.31
CA LEU A 420 114.87 31.74 -11.61
C LEU A 420 114.30 31.10 -10.35
N VAL A 421 115.09 30.98 -9.27
CA VAL A 421 114.61 30.45 -7.99
C VAL A 421 113.51 31.34 -7.41
N SER A 422 113.64 32.67 -7.52
CA SER A 422 112.61 33.60 -7.03
C SER A 422 111.33 33.48 -7.86
N LYS A 423 111.45 33.34 -9.19
CA LYS A 423 110.32 33.14 -10.09
C LYS A 423 109.59 31.82 -9.84
N VAL A 424 110.32 30.74 -9.60
CA VAL A 424 109.73 29.43 -9.26
C VAL A 424 108.93 29.53 -7.96
N ARG A 425 109.49 30.16 -6.91
CA ARG A 425 108.77 30.35 -5.64
C ARG A 425 107.50 31.18 -5.79
N GLU A 426 107.53 32.25 -6.58
CA GLU A 426 106.33 33.04 -6.88
C GLU A 426 105.26 32.21 -7.58
N LEU A 427 105.66 31.39 -8.56
CA LEU A 427 104.72 30.52 -9.29
C LEU A 427 104.15 29.42 -8.40
N GLU A 428 104.95 28.82 -7.53
CA GLU A 428 104.50 27.82 -6.54
C GLU A 428 103.46 28.42 -5.59
N VAL A 429 103.70 29.63 -5.05
CA VAL A 429 102.75 30.32 -4.17
C VAL A 429 101.45 30.63 -4.91
N GLN A 430 101.54 31.16 -6.14
CA GLN A 430 100.34 31.44 -6.93
C GLN A 430 99.55 30.18 -7.30
N ASP A 431 100.22 29.06 -7.56
CA ASP A 431 99.53 27.80 -7.87
C ASP A 431 98.79 27.26 -6.66
N VAL A 432 99.42 27.31 -5.47
CA VAL A 432 98.78 26.94 -4.19
C VAL A 432 97.58 27.83 -3.90
N GLU A 433 97.69 29.15 -4.08
CA GLU A 433 96.57 30.09 -3.87
C GLU A 433 95.41 29.81 -4.84
N ARG A 434 95.69 29.61 -6.14
CA ARG A 434 94.67 29.25 -7.14
C ARG A 434 94.02 27.91 -6.84
N GLN A 435 94.78 26.95 -6.29
CA GLN A 435 94.25 25.65 -5.92
C GLN A 435 93.36 25.75 -4.67
N GLN A 436 93.77 26.51 -3.66
CA GLN A 436 92.96 26.78 -2.47
C GLN A 436 91.66 27.51 -2.82
N GLU A 437 91.70 28.50 -3.71
CA GLU A 437 90.51 29.22 -4.15
C GLU A 437 89.54 28.30 -4.92
N ARG A 438 90.06 27.42 -5.79
CA ARG A 438 89.25 26.39 -6.48
C ARG A 438 88.58 25.44 -5.48
N HIS A 439 89.34 24.93 -4.50
CA HIS A 439 88.79 24.04 -3.48
C HIS A 439 87.75 24.75 -2.60
N LEU A 440 87.98 26.01 -2.23
CA LEU A 440 87.02 26.79 -1.44
C LEU A 440 85.71 27.02 -2.19
N LYS A 441 85.79 27.38 -3.48
CA LYS A 441 84.61 27.52 -4.35
C LYS A 441 83.86 26.20 -4.49
N GLN A 442 84.57 25.09 -4.72
CA GLN A 442 83.96 23.76 -4.81
C GLN A 442 83.26 23.35 -3.51
N VAL A 443 83.88 23.59 -2.35
CA VAL A 443 83.28 23.32 -1.04
C VAL A 443 82.05 24.20 -0.82
N SER A 444 82.10 25.47 -1.19
CA SER A 444 80.92 26.37 -1.10
C SER A 444 79.78 25.88 -1.98
N CYS A 445 80.05 25.54 -3.26
CA CYS A 445 79.02 25.02 -4.16
C CYS A 445 78.40 23.72 -3.63
N LEU A 446 79.22 22.78 -3.12
CA LEU A 446 78.72 21.54 -2.53
C LEU A 446 77.92 21.79 -1.25
N GLN A 447 78.31 22.77 -0.42
CA GLN A 447 77.53 23.15 0.76
C GLN A 447 76.17 23.73 0.37
N ASP A 448 76.12 24.57 -0.66
CA ASP A 448 74.86 25.13 -1.18
C ASP A 448 73.96 24.03 -1.76
N GLU A 449 74.53 23.11 -2.54
CA GLU A 449 73.80 21.94 -3.07
C GLU A 449 73.25 21.05 -1.95
N VAL A 450 74.03 20.77 -0.91
CA VAL A 450 73.59 20.00 0.27
C VAL A 450 72.48 20.74 1.02
N CYS A 451 72.57 22.05 1.17
CA CYS A 451 71.51 22.86 1.77
C CYS A 451 70.22 22.78 0.95
N GLN A 452 70.30 22.96 -0.37
CA GLN A 452 69.15 22.85 -1.27
C GLN A 452 68.50 21.45 -1.21
N LEU A 453 69.31 20.38 -1.22
CA LEU A 453 68.81 19.01 -1.10
C LEU A 453 68.15 18.75 0.25
N LYS A 454 68.65 19.31 1.34
CA LYS A 454 68.01 19.20 2.67
C LYS A 454 66.65 19.90 2.69
N PHE A 455 66.55 21.10 2.12
CA PHE A 455 65.29 21.81 2.00
C PHE A 455 64.29 21.04 1.14
N ALA A 456 64.72 20.55 -0.04
CA ALA A 456 63.87 19.76 -0.92
C ALA A 456 63.38 18.45 -0.25
N LEU A 457 64.26 17.76 0.47
CA LEU A 457 63.88 16.55 1.22
C LEU A 457 62.86 16.85 2.31
N GLN A 458 63.01 17.95 3.05
CA GLN A 458 62.06 18.34 4.08
C GLN A 458 60.70 18.72 3.48
N GLU A 459 60.70 19.45 2.37
CA GLU A 459 59.48 19.81 1.63
C GLU A 459 58.74 18.56 1.14
N GLU A 460 59.44 17.58 0.56
CA GLU A 460 58.84 16.31 0.15
C GLU A 460 58.33 15.48 1.33
N GLN A 461 59.02 15.49 2.48
CA GLN A 461 58.51 14.86 3.70
C GLN A 461 57.24 15.53 4.21
N GLU A 462 57.15 16.86 4.15
CA GLU A 462 55.95 17.61 4.53
C GLU A 462 54.79 17.35 3.58
N LYS A 463 55.04 17.34 2.26
CA LYS A 463 54.05 16.94 1.25
C LYS A 463 53.55 15.51 1.46
N SER A 464 54.45 14.58 1.75
CA SER A 464 54.10 13.17 2.01
C SER A 464 53.24 13.02 3.28
N LYS A 465 53.57 13.74 4.36
CA LYS A 465 52.75 13.80 5.58
C LYS A 465 51.37 14.39 5.31
N GLN A 466 51.30 15.47 4.53
CA GLN A 466 50.04 16.10 4.16
C GLN A 466 49.18 15.17 3.30
N MET A 467 49.78 14.45 2.35
CA MET A 467 49.09 13.45 1.54
C MET A 467 48.54 12.30 2.40
N LEU A 468 49.30 11.84 3.40
CA LEU A 468 48.83 10.82 4.35
C LEU A 468 47.62 11.31 5.15
N ILE A 469 47.66 12.56 5.66
CA ILE A 469 46.54 13.16 6.39
C ILE A 469 45.31 13.28 5.48
N ASN A 470 45.49 13.77 4.25
CA ASN A 470 44.39 13.90 3.29
C ASN A 470 43.75 12.53 2.99
N MET A 471 44.57 11.51 2.73
CA MET A 471 44.08 10.14 2.49
C MET A 471 43.34 9.58 3.71
N GLN A 472 43.83 9.85 4.93
CA GLN A 472 43.14 9.44 6.16
C GLN A 472 41.79 10.15 6.31
N MET A 473 41.70 11.44 6.01
CA MET A 473 40.42 12.17 6.03
C MET A 473 39.43 11.61 4.99
N GLU A 474 39.89 11.30 3.78
CA GLU A 474 39.06 10.68 2.73
C GLU A 474 38.57 9.30 3.16
N MET A 475 39.43 8.49 3.79
CA MET A 475 39.03 7.21 4.38
C MET A 475 37.97 7.38 5.47
N ASP A 476 38.11 8.36 6.35
CA ASP A 476 37.15 8.61 7.42
C ASP A 476 35.82 9.14 6.89
N GLN A 477 35.84 9.98 5.85
CA GLN A 477 34.63 10.40 5.13
C GLN A 477 33.93 9.22 4.46
N ALA A 478 34.68 8.35 3.77
CA ALA A 478 34.12 7.14 3.16
C ALA A 478 33.50 6.20 4.20
N ARG A 479 34.16 6.00 5.35
CA ARG A 479 33.60 5.22 6.46
C ARG A 479 32.31 5.84 7.01
N ALA A 480 32.27 7.15 7.19
CA ALA A 480 31.08 7.85 7.67
C ALA A 480 29.90 7.71 6.68
N LEU A 481 30.17 7.79 5.37
CA LEU A 481 29.16 7.56 4.33
C LEU A 481 28.65 6.11 4.36
N VAL A 482 29.53 5.12 4.44
CA VAL A 482 29.13 3.70 4.55
C VAL A 482 28.29 3.45 5.80
N GLN A 483 28.70 3.98 6.97
CA GLN A 483 27.92 3.86 8.20
C GLN A 483 26.53 4.52 8.07
N SER A 484 26.44 5.68 7.40
CA SER A 484 25.16 6.34 7.16
C SER A 484 24.24 5.52 6.25
N GLN A 485 24.80 4.90 5.20
CA GLN A 485 24.07 4.01 4.30
C GLN A 485 23.61 2.73 5.01
N GLU A 486 24.44 2.16 5.88
CA GLU A 486 24.09 0.98 6.67
C GLU A 486 22.93 1.27 7.64
N ILE A 487 22.96 2.43 8.33
CA ILE A 487 21.85 2.86 9.18
C ILE A 487 20.56 3.09 8.36
N GLN A 488 20.67 3.65 7.15
CA GLN A 488 19.50 3.87 6.30
C GLN A 488 18.91 2.55 5.80
N LEU A 489 19.75 1.63 5.30
CA LEU A 489 19.30 0.30 4.88
C LEU A 489 18.66 -0.48 6.04
N GLN A 490 19.16 -0.32 7.26
CA GLN A 490 18.55 -0.92 8.43
C GLN A 490 17.17 -0.33 8.73
N LYS A 491 17.00 1.00 8.64
CA LYS A 491 15.68 1.64 8.77
C LYS A 491 14.71 1.15 7.70
N ASP A 492 15.14 1.10 6.44
CA ASP A 492 14.32 0.64 5.32
C ASP A 492 13.89 -0.83 5.53
N ALA A 493 14.80 -1.69 6.04
CA ALA A 493 14.49 -3.08 6.37
C ALA A 493 13.48 -3.20 7.53
N ASP A 494 13.61 -2.37 8.57
CA ASP A 494 12.67 -2.32 9.70
C ASP A 494 11.28 -1.80 9.26
N GLU A 495 11.23 -0.79 8.39
CA GLU A 495 10.00 -0.29 7.77
C GLU A 495 9.31 -1.35 6.89
N GLN A 496 10.07 -2.07 6.07
CA GLN A 496 9.54 -3.19 5.28
C GLN A 496 8.97 -4.29 6.17
N LYS A 497 9.65 -4.61 7.28
CA LYS A 497 9.16 -5.59 8.25
C LYS A 497 7.85 -5.12 8.90
N SER A 498 7.75 -3.85 9.31
CA SER A 498 6.51 -3.26 9.83
C SER A 498 5.37 -3.36 8.81
N MET A 499 5.64 -3.02 7.55
CA MET A 499 4.66 -3.08 6.47
C MET A 499 4.16 -4.53 6.23
N ILE A 500 5.05 -5.51 6.29
CA ILE A 500 4.67 -6.93 6.16
C ILE A 500 3.77 -7.37 7.33
N GLU A 501 4.10 -6.97 8.57
CA GLU A 501 3.29 -7.27 9.75
C GLU A 501 1.89 -6.63 9.66
N GLU A 502 1.81 -5.39 9.18
CA GLU A 502 0.55 -4.69 8.91
C GLU A 502 -0.28 -5.39 7.82
N LEU A 503 0.34 -5.78 6.70
CA LEU A 503 -0.32 -6.53 5.63
C LEU A 503 -0.85 -7.88 6.14
N GLN A 504 -0.08 -8.59 6.97
CA GLN A 504 -0.53 -9.83 7.60
C GLN A 504 -1.70 -9.61 8.56
N SER A 505 -1.69 -8.50 9.31
CA SER A 505 -2.79 -8.09 10.19
C SER A 505 -4.07 -7.82 9.38
N ILE A 506 -3.95 -7.01 8.32
CA ILE A 506 -5.05 -6.71 7.39
C ILE A 506 -5.58 -8.00 6.74
N GLN A 507 -4.69 -8.90 6.31
CA GLN A 507 -5.07 -10.17 5.70
C GLN A 507 -5.85 -11.06 6.68
N LYS A 508 -5.46 -11.09 7.97
CA LYS A 508 -6.23 -11.79 9.02
C LYS A 508 -7.63 -11.19 9.17
N ILE A 509 -7.75 -9.86 9.22
CA ILE A 509 -9.04 -9.15 9.32
C ILE A 509 -9.91 -9.40 8.08
N LEU A 510 -9.33 -9.40 6.87
CA LEU A 510 -10.06 -9.72 5.64
C LEU A 510 -10.59 -11.17 5.65
N ASN A 511 -9.80 -12.11 6.16
CA ASN A 511 -10.23 -13.50 6.27
C ASN A 511 -11.35 -13.69 7.29
N THR A 512 -11.29 -13.03 8.45
CA THR A 512 -12.36 -13.09 9.46
C THR A 512 -13.65 -12.46 8.94
N THR A 513 -13.58 -11.26 8.37
CA THR A 513 -14.75 -10.57 7.77
C THR A 513 -15.35 -11.36 6.61
N LYS A 514 -14.53 -12.03 5.78
CA LYS A 514 -15.01 -12.94 4.73
C LYS A 514 -15.80 -14.13 5.31
N GLN A 515 -15.32 -14.74 6.39
CA GLN A 515 -16.01 -15.84 7.06
C GLN A 515 -17.33 -15.38 7.70
N GLU A 516 -17.33 -14.23 8.36
CA GLU A 516 -18.54 -13.60 8.93
C GLU A 516 -19.58 -13.31 7.85
N LEU A 517 -19.17 -12.71 6.72
CA LEU A 517 -20.05 -12.41 5.60
C LEU A 517 -20.61 -13.69 4.96
N GLN A 518 -19.81 -14.77 4.89
CA GLN A 518 -20.29 -16.08 4.46
C GLN A 518 -21.31 -16.68 5.44
N MET A 519 -21.10 -16.53 6.75
CA MET A 519 -22.07 -16.95 7.77
C MET A 519 -23.38 -16.15 7.67
N GLN A 520 -23.28 -14.83 7.50
CA GLN A 520 -24.44 -13.96 7.29
C GLN A 520 -25.20 -14.32 6.01
N ARG A 521 -24.50 -14.61 4.90
CA ARG A 521 -25.14 -15.11 3.67
C ARG A 521 -25.91 -16.41 3.91
N ARG A 522 -25.33 -17.38 4.61
CA ARG A 522 -26.03 -18.64 4.97
C ARG A 522 -27.27 -18.37 5.82
N ASN A 523 -27.18 -17.45 6.79
CA ASN A 523 -28.31 -17.08 7.63
C ASN A 523 -29.41 -16.36 6.82
N ASN A 524 -29.04 -15.46 5.92
CA ASN A 524 -30.00 -14.81 5.01
C ASN A 524 -30.70 -15.82 4.10
N THR A 525 -29.97 -16.80 3.55
CA THR A 525 -30.60 -17.87 2.75
C THR A 525 -31.59 -18.69 3.59
N LYS A 526 -31.24 -19.03 4.85
CA LYS A 526 -32.17 -19.72 5.77
C LYS A 526 -33.41 -18.88 6.06
N LEU A 527 -33.25 -17.59 6.35
CA LEU A 527 -34.36 -16.66 6.58
C LEU A 527 -35.24 -16.53 5.34
N GLN A 528 -34.64 -16.45 4.15
CA GLN A 528 -35.37 -16.35 2.89
C GLN A 528 -36.20 -17.61 2.61
N ASN A 529 -35.65 -18.79 2.88
CA ASN A 529 -36.39 -20.05 2.79
C ASN A 529 -37.55 -20.08 3.80
N ASN A 530 -37.30 -19.73 5.06
CA ASN A 530 -38.37 -19.67 6.08
C ASN A 530 -39.48 -18.69 5.72
N ILE A 531 -39.14 -17.52 5.14
CA ILE A 531 -40.13 -16.55 4.66
C ILE A 531 -40.94 -17.14 3.50
N SER A 532 -40.30 -17.84 2.57
CA SER A 532 -40.98 -18.51 1.45
C SER A 532 -41.94 -19.61 1.95
N ASP A 533 -41.50 -20.43 2.90
CA ASP A 533 -42.33 -21.49 3.50
C ASP A 533 -43.54 -20.88 4.24
N ALA A 534 -43.32 -19.82 5.02
CA ALA A 534 -44.39 -19.10 5.72
C ALA A 534 -45.38 -18.41 4.75
N GLN A 535 -44.89 -17.86 3.63
CA GLN A 535 -45.75 -17.30 2.58
C GLN A 535 -46.60 -18.38 1.93
N GLN A 536 -46.02 -19.54 1.63
CA GLN A 536 -46.75 -20.68 1.05
C GLN A 536 -47.81 -21.22 2.01
N GLU A 537 -47.51 -21.32 3.30
CA GLU A 537 -48.47 -21.71 4.33
C GLU A 537 -49.60 -20.68 4.47
N ASN A 538 -49.29 -19.38 4.45
CA ASN A 538 -50.30 -18.32 4.49
C ASN A 538 -51.25 -18.39 3.29
N LEU A 539 -50.72 -18.62 2.08
CA LEU A 539 -51.55 -18.83 0.88
C LEU A 539 -52.48 -20.04 1.01
N LYS A 540 -51.98 -21.16 1.54
CA LYS A 540 -52.81 -22.36 1.81
C LYS A 540 -53.92 -22.05 2.81
N LEU A 541 -53.60 -21.40 3.94
CA LEU A 541 -54.58 -21.01 4.95
C LEU A 541 -55.62 -20.02 4.40
N GLN A 542 -55.22 -19.06 3.57
CA GLN A 542 -56.15 -18.14 2.91
C GLN A 542 -57.10 -18.89 1.97
N GLN A 543 -56.58 -19.86 1.21
CA GLN A 543 -57.40 -20.68 0.33
C GLN A 543 -58.38 -21.56 1.11
N ASP A 544 -57.93 -22.17 2.21
CA ASP A 544 -58.79 -22.97 3.10
C ASP A 544 -59.87 -22.11 3.77
N LEU A 545 -59.53 -20.91 4.24
CA LEU A 545 -60.50 -19.96 4.79
C LEU A 545 -61.53 -19.53 3.74
N LYS A 546 -61.09 -19.27 2.50
CA LYS A 546 -62.00 -18.95 1.40
C LYS A 546 -62.94 -20.11 1.09
N ASN A 547 -62.43 -21.35 1.06
CA ASN A 547 -63.23 -22.54 0.85
C ASN A 547 -64.26 -22.73 1.98
N ARG A 548 -63.85 -22.56 3.25
CA ARG A 548 -64.76 -22.63 4.42
C ARG A 548 -65.81 -21.52 4.42
N LEU A 549 -65.45 -20.32 3.95
CA LEU A 549 -66.39 -19.22 3.81
C LEU A 549 -67.44 -19.53 2.74
N VAL A 550 -67.01 -20.05 1.58
CA VAL A 550 -67.91 -20.44 0.49
C VAL A 550 -68.85 -21.57 0.93
N SER A 551 -68.34 -22.60 1.61
CA SER A 551 -69.18 -23.70 2.11
C SER A 551 -70.21 -23.20 3.14
N SER A 552 -69.78 -22.38 4.10
CA SER A 552 -70.67 -21.78 5.10
C SER A 552 -71.73 -20.86 4.48
N GLN A 553 -71.36 -20.12 3.43
CA GLN A 553 -72.30 -19.30 2.68
C GLN A 553 -73.34 -20.16 1.95
N GLN A 554 -72.91 -21.24 1.30
CA GLN A 554 -73.80 -22.20 0.64
C GLN A 554 -74.76 -22.87 1.64
N ASP A 555 -74.27 -23.25 2.81
CA ASP A 555 -75.09 -23.82 3.90
C ASP A 555 -76.09 -22.79 4.46
N SER A 556 -75.69 -21.53 4.57
CA SER A 556 -76.59 -20.46 5.00
C SER A 556 -77.68 -20.19 3.95
N GLU A 557 -77.34 -20.26 2.66
CA GLU A 557 -78.29 -20.12 1.56
C GLU A 557 -79.27 -21.31 1.51
N SER A 558 -78.79 -22.54 1.68
CA SER A 558 -79.67 -23.73 1.75
C SER A 558 -80.64 -23.64 2.93
N LEU A 559 -80.15 -23.31 4.13
CA LEU A 559 -81.01 -23.11 5.31
C LEU A 559 -82.03 -21.98 5.12
N ARG A 560 -81.66 -20.88 4.46
CA ARG A 560 -82.63 -19.82 4.12
C ARG A 560 -83.71 -20.32 3.18
N THR A 561 -83.35 -21.11 2.16
CA THR A 561 -84.34 -21.69 1.25
C THR A 561 -85.26 -22.69 1.95
N GLU A 562 -84.73 -23.54 2.84
CA GLU A 562 -85.53 -24.46 3.66
C GLU A 562 -86.49 -23.71 4.58
N LEU A 563 -86.02 -22.66 5.26
CA LEU A 563 -86.86 -21.81 6.10
C LEU A 563 -87.98 -21.15 5.29
N GLN A 564 -87.67 -20.64 4.10
CA GLN A 564 -88.65 -20.01 3.22
C GLN A 564 -89.72 -21.01 2.76
N LEU A 565 -89.31 -22.23 2.40
CA LEU A 565 -90.23 -23.32 2.04
C LEU A 565 -91.11 -23.73 3.25
N ALA A 566 -90.54 -23.81 4.44
CA ALA A 566 -91.29 -24.11 5.66
C ALA A 566 -92.33 -23.03 5.98
N LEU A 567 -91.99 -21.74 5.82
CA LEU A 567 -92.93 -20.63 5.99
C LEU A 567 -94.10 -20.73 5.01
N VAL A 568 -93.83 -20.98 3.72
CA VAL A 568 -94.88 -21.18 2.71
C VAL A 568 -95.79 -22.36 3.07
N SER A 569 -95.21 -23.46 3.56
CA SER A 569 -95.99 -24.63 4.03
C SER A 569 -96.89 -24.28 5.21
N VAL A 570 -96.38 -23.53 6.20
CA VAL A 570 -97.17 -23.07 7.35
C VAL A 570 -98.31 -22.15 6.92
N ASP A 571 -98.05 -21.21 6.00
CA ASP A 571 -99.08 -20.31 5.48
C ASP A 571 -100.16 -21.07 4.69
N ALA A 572 -99.77 -22.09 3.93
CA ALA A 572 -100.71 -22.97 3.25
C ALA A 572 -101.63 -23.72 4.24
N GLU A 573 -101.09 -24.25 5.34
CA GLU A 573 -101.89 -24.91 6.39
C GLU A 573 -102.78 -23.91 7.16
N ARG A 574 -102.27 -22.70 7.43
CA ARG A 574 -103.08 -21.61 8.00
C ARG A 574 -104.26 -21.24 7.11
N SER A 575 -104.06 -21.15 5.80
CA SER A 575 -105.14 -20.89 4.84
C SER A 575 -106.18 -22.01 4.87
N LYS A 576 -105.75 -23.27 4.75
CA LYS A 576 -106.66 -24.44 4.82
C LYS A 576 -107.47 -24.47 6.12
N TYR A 577 -106.84 -24.17 7.25
CA TYR A 577 -107.53 -24.10 8.54
C TYR A 577 -108.54 -22.95 8.57
N ASN A 578 -108.17 -21.77 8.09
CA ASN A 578 -109.06 -20.62 8.01
C ASN A 578 -110.29 -20.90 7.15
N ASP A 579 -110.10 -21.55 5.99
CA ASP A 579 -111.20 -21.95 5.10
C ASP A 579 -112.15 -22.93 5.77
N LYS A 580 -111.60 -23.95 6.46
CA LYS A 580 -112.40 -24.90 7.26
C LYS A 580 -113.19 -24.16 8.36
N ARG A 581 -112.55 -23.24 9.10
CA ARG A 581 -113.20 -22.43 10.14
C ARG A 581 -114.35 -21.60 9.58
N ILE A 582 -114.17 -20.95 8.43
CA ILE A 582 -115.22 -20.18 7.75
C ILE A 582 -116.36 -21.11 7.33
N HIS A 583 -116.05 -22.28 6.75
CA HIS A 583 -117.05 -23.26 6.35
C HIS A 583 -117.88 -23.75 7.55
N TYR A 584 -117.26 -24.09 8.68
CA TYR A 584 -117.96 -24.48 9.90
C TYR A 584 -118.79 -23.35 10.49
N LYS A 585 -118.26 -22.11 10.52
CA LYS A 585 -119.02 -20.92 10.95
C LYS A 585 -120.28 -20.75 10.09
N ASN A 586 -120.16 -20.85 8.77
CA ASN A 586 -121.30 -20.74 7.85
C ASN A 586 -122.30 -21.90 8.02
N LYS A 587 -121.84 -23.13 8.21
CA LYS A 587 -122.70 -24.29 8.49
C LYS A 587 -123.48 -24.11 9.79
N LEU A 588 -122.83 -23.63 10.85
CA LEU A 588 -123.46 -23.34 12.13
C LEU A 588 -124.48 -22.19 12.02
N SER A 589 -124.14 -21.11 11.33
CA SER A 589 -125.07 -20.01 11.06
C SER A 589 -126.31 -20.47 10.29
N ARG A 590 -126.14 -21.34 9.28
CA ARG A 590 -127.27 -21.96 8.56
C ARG A 590 -128.15 -22.82 9.48
N ALA A 591 -127.54 -23.67 10.31
CA ALA A 591 -128.28 -24.51 11.26
C ALA A 591 -129.04 -23.66 12.29
N ARG A 592 -128.39 -22.64 12.89
CA ARG A 592 -129.02 -21.67 13.77
C ARG A 592 -130.21 -20.99 13.11
N GLY A 593 -130.06 -20.56 11.85
CA GLY A 593 -131.14 -19.95 11.08
C GLY A 593 -132.30 -20.90 10.75
N LEU A 594 -132.05 -22.21 10.63
CA LEU A 594 -133.10 -23.22 10.46
C LEU A 594 -133.84 -23.49 11.77
N TYR A 595 -133.10 -23.69 12.87
CA TYR A 595 -133.70 -23.84 14.20
C TYR A 595 -134.55 -22.64 14.57
N LEU A 596 -134.06 -21.42 14.34
CA LEU A 596 -134.82 -20.21 14.62
C LEU A 596 -136.13 -20.15 13.80
N ARG A 597 -136.09 -20.51 12.52
CA ARG A 597 -137.29 -20.60 11.68
C ARG A 597 -138.28 -21.65 12.18
N GLU A 598 -137.79 -22.83 12.58
CA GLU A 598 -138.63 -23.91 13.09
C GLU A 598 -139.23 -23.55 14.47
N THR A 599 -138.45 -22.94 15.36
CA THR A 599 -138.95 -22.42 16.63
C THR A 599 -140.04 -21.38 16.41
N ASN A 600 -139.80 -20.39 15.53
CA ASN A 600 -140.81 -19.39 15.19
C ASN A 600 -142.09 -20.04 14.63
N ARG A 601 -141.96 -21.06 13.77
CA ARG A 601 -143.11 -21.82 13.24
C ARG A 601 -143.91 -22.51 14.35
N ARG A 602 -143.22 -23.16 15.30
CA ARG A 602 -143.86 -23.81 16.45
C ARG A 602 -144.52 -22.81 17.38
N ASP A 603 -143.88 -21.68 17.64
CA ASP A 603 -144.44 -20.62 18.48
C ASP A 603 -145.73 -20.04 17.87
N GLU A 604 -145.79 -19.88 16.54
CA GLU A 604 -147.04 -19.50 15.86
C GLU A 604 -148.10 -20.59 15.95
N GLN A 605 -147.74 -21.86 15.76
CA GLN A 605 -148.66 -22.98 15.92
C GLN A 605 -149.22 -23.09 17.35
N ILE A 606 -148.38 -22.92 18.37
CA ILE A 606 -148.79 -22.92 19.78
C ILE A 606 -149.77 -21.77 20.03
N LYS A 607 -149.47 -20.56 19.54
CA LYS A 607 -150.40 -19.42 19.65
C LYS A 607 -151.75 -19.70 19.01
N ASP A 608 -151.81 -20.39 17.88
CA ASP A 608 -153.07 -20.74 17.24
C ASP A 608 -153.83 -21.84 17.97
N LEU A 609 -153.14 -22.84 18.52
CA LEU A 609 -153.75 -23.85 19.38
C LEU A 609 -154.30 -23.23 20.68
N ASP A 610 -153.58 -22.29 21.30
CA ASP A 610 -154.05 -21.58 22.50
C ASP A 610 -155.33 -20.77 22.21
N LYS A 611 -155.41 -20.11 21.04
CA LYS A 611 -156.64 -19.44 20.60
C LYS A 611 -157.79 -20.44 20.45
N GLN A 612 -157.56 -21.61 19.85
CA GLN A 612 -158.58 -22.65 19.70
C GLN A 612 -159.06 -23.20 21.04
N ILE A 613 -158.13 -23.48 21.97
CA ILE A 613 -158.47 -23.93 23.33
C ILE A 613 -159.30 -22.87 24.05
N CYS A 614 -158.97 -21.57 23.90
CA CYS A 614 -159.74 -20.49 24.48
C CYS A 614 -161.19 -20.45 23.95
N ILE A 615 -161.37 -20.64 22.63
CA ILE A 615 -162.70 -20.72 22.02
C ILE A 615 -163.48 -21.93 22.57
N LEU A 616 -162.85 -23.11 22.61
CA LEU A 616 -163.47 -24.34 23.11
C LEU A 616 -163.87 -24.23 24.59
N ARG A 617 -163.02 -23.64 25.44
CA ARG A 617 -163.36 -23.39 26.85
C ARG A 617 -164.60 -22.50 26.99
N LYS A 618 -164.70 -21.42 26.22
CA LYS A 618 -165.90 -20.55 26.23
C LYS A 618 -167.17 -21.30 25.79
N GLN A 619 -167.05 -22.19 24.80
CA GLN A 619 -168.17 -23.03 24.36
C GLN A 619 -168.59 -24.03 25.44
N GLU A 620 -167.64 -24.67 26.13
CA GLU A 620 -167.92 -25.56 27.26
C GLU A 620 -168.61 -24.82 28.41
N GLU A 621 -168.12 -23.64 28.78
CA GLU A 621 -168.74 -22.79 29.82
C GLU A 621 -170.20 -22.46 29.47
N GLN A 622 -170.49 -22.12 28.21
CA GLN A 622 -171.84 -21.83 27.74
C GLN A 622 -172.74 -23.09 27.77
N MET A 623 -172.23 -24.24 27.32
CA MET A 623 -172.96 -25.51 27.39
C MET A 623 -173.23 -25.93 28.84
N SER A 624 -172.27 -25.76 29.74
CA SER A 624 -172.42 -26.06 31.17
C SER A 624 -173.49 -25.18 31.82
N TYR A 625 -173.53 -23.88 31.46
CA TYR A 625 -174.60 -22.98 31.89
C TYR A 625 -175.97 -23.44 31.40
N MET A 626 -176.12 -23.73 30.10
CA MET A 626 -177.37 -24.23 29.54
C MET A 626 -177.81 -25.55 30.18
N MET A 627 -176.88 -26.49 30.38
CA MET A 627 -177.14 -27.76 31.04
C MET A 627 -177.70 -27.55 32.45
N LYS A 628 -177.13 -26.64 33.24
CA LYS A 628 -177.64 -26.30 34.58
C LYS A 628 -179.05 -25.71 34.54
N THR A 629 -179.34 -24.81 33.60
CA THR A 629 -180.68 -24.23 33.42
C THR A 629 -181.70 -25.31 33.11
N VAL A 630 -181.44 -26.16 32.12
CA VAL A 630 -182.32 -27.28 31.73
C VAL A 630 -182.54 -28.25 32.90
N MET A 631 -181.49 -28.58 33.65
CA MET A 631 -181.61 -29.45 34.82
C MET A 631 -182.51 -28.83 35.89
N SER A 632 -182.38 -27.54 36.19
CA SER A 632 -183.21 -26.87 37.19
C SER A 632 -184.70 -26.82 36.79
N GLU A 633 -184.97 -26.62 35.51
CA GLU A 633 -186.33 -26.57 34.98
C GLU A 633 -186.98 -27.96 34.95
N ASN A 634 -186.23 -29.00 34.56
CA ASN A 634 -186.67 -30.39 34.69
C ASN A 634 -186.99 -30.77 36.13
N GLN A 635 -186.18 -30.31 37.10
CA GLN A 635 -186.42 -30.59 38.50
C GLN A 635 -187.71 -29.91 39.00
N SER A 636 -187.98 -28.67 38.56
CA SER A 636 -189.26 -27.98 38.82
C SER A 636 -190.46 -28.71 38.19
N LEU A 637 -190.34 -29.14 36.93
CA LEU A 637 -191.40 -29.88 36.24
C LEU A 637 -191.69 -31.23 36.89
N LEU A 638 -190.65 -31.96 37.30
CA LEU A 638 -190.79 -33.22 38.04
C LEU A 638 -191.51 -32.99 39.37
N GLN A 639 -191.14 -31.97 40.14
CA GLN A 639 -191.81 -31.66 41.40
C GLN A 639 -193.29 -31.37 41.17
N ASN A 640 -193.61 -30.52 40.19
CA ASN A 640 -194.99 -30.15 39.87
C ASN A 640 -195.83 -31.36 39.40
N ASN A 641 -195.25 -32.26 38.62
CA ASN A 641 -195.90 -33.51 38.21
C ASN A 641 -196.18 -34.42 39.42
N THR A 642 -195.23 -34.49 40.37
CA THR A 642 -195.40 -35.26 41.60
C THR A 642 -196.56 -34.71 42.45
N ASP A 643 -196.67 -33.39 42.58
CA ASP A 643 -197.75 -32.74 43.32
C ASP A 643 -199.12 -32.94 42.65
N LEU A 644 -199.18 -32.85 41.32
CA LEU A 644 -200.40 -33.12 40.54
C LEU A 644 -200.85 -34.58 40.65
N LEU A 645 -199.90 -35.54 40.63
CA LEU A 645 -200.20 -36.96 40.82
C LEU A 645 -200.78 -37.24 42.22
N LEU A 646 -200.26 -36.57 43.25
CA LEU A 646 -200.78 -36.66 44.62
C LEU A 646 -202.21 -36.13 44.71
N GLN A 647 -202.50 -34.98 44.10
CA GLN A 647 -203.85 -34.42 44.04
C GLN A 647 -204.83 -35.31 43.27
N LEU A 648 -204.38 -35.92 42.17
CA LEU A 648 -205.17 -36.89 41.40
C LEU A 648 -205.52 -38.12 42.24
N HIS A 649 -204.54 -38.68 42.94
CA HIS A 649 -204.75 -39.84 43.82
C HIS A 649 -205.79 -39.56 44.90
N ASP A 650 -205.69 -38.43 45.61
CA ASP A 650 -206.66 -38.04 46.64
C ASP A 650 -208.08 -37.87 46.07
N SER A 651 -208.18 -37.33 44.85
CA SER A 651 -209.46 -37.19 44.13
C SER A 651 -210.04 -38.54 43.72
N GLU A 652 -209.21 -39.48 43.25
CA GLU A 652 -209.65 -40.83 42.91
C GLU A 652 -210.10 -41.63 44.14
N GLU A 653 -209.41 -41.49 45.27
CA GLU A 653 -209.75 -42.16 46.54
C GLU A 653 -211.11 -41.68 47.07
N THR A 654 -211.35 -40.36 47.03
CA THR A 654 -212.63 -39.75 47.43
C THR A 654 -213.77 -40.15 46.48
N GLN A 655 -213.50 -40.25 45.17
CA GLN A 655 -214.45 -40.77 44.18
C GLN A 655 -214.77 -42.25 44.39
N LYS A 656 -213.78 -43.09 44.71
CA LYS A 656 -214.00 -44.50 45.03
C LYS A 656 -214.87 -44.67 46.27
N ASN A 657 -214.58 -43.93 47.34
CA ASN A 657 -215.34 -43.99 48.59
C ASN A 657 -216.80 -43.56 48.41
N THR A 658 -217.04 -42.50 47.62
CA THR A 658 -218.40 -42.06 47.26
C THR A 658 -219.12 -43.04 46.33
N SER A 659 -218.41 -43.66 45.38
CA SER A 659 -218.99 -44.71 44.53
C SER A 659 -219.36 -45.95 45.33
N HIS A 660 -218.54 -46.34 46.30
CA HIS A 660 -218.78 -47.50 47.13
C HIS A 660 -220.00 -47.30 48.04
N THR A 661 -220.18 -46.10 48.61
CA THR A 661 -221.38 -45.76 49.40
C THR A 661 -222.65 -45.70 48.55
N VAL A 662 -222.56 -45.16 47.34
CA VAL A 662 -223.67 -45.18 46.37
C VAL A 662 -224.05 -46.61 45.99
N PHE A 663 -223.08 -47.49 45.73
CA PHE A 663 -223.34 -48.88 45.39
C PHE A 663 -224.04 -49.65 46.52
N THR A 664 -223.61 -49.47 47.78
CA THR A 664 -224.30 -50.09 48.92
C THR A 664 -225.72 -49.57 49.10
N MET A 665 -225.95 -48.27 48.89
CA MET A 665 -227.29 -47.70 48.93
C MET A 665 -228.18 -48.23 47.80
N GLN A 666 -227.65 -48.31 46.57
CA GLN A 666 -228.37 -48.86 45.42
C GLN A 666 -228.76 -50.32 45.65
N ARG A 667 -227.84 -51.15 46.14
CA ARG A 667 -228.12 -52.56 46.44
C ARG A 667 -229.20 -52.72 47.51
N ARG A 668 -229.23 -51.81 48.49
CA ARG A 668 -230.25 -51.80 49.55
C ARG A 668 -231.63 -51.35 49.02
N ILE A 669 -231.66 -50.38 48.11
CA ILE A 669 -232.90 -49.96 47.43
C ILE A 669 -233.48 -51.11 46.61
N ASN A 670 -232.66 -51.77 45.78
CA ASN A 670 -233.12 -52.88 44.95
C ASN A 670 -233.73 -54.03 45.78
N LEU A 671 -233.11 -54.38 46.91
CA LEU A 671 -233.65 -55.40 47.84
C LEU A 671 -235.01 -54.98 48.42
N LEU A 672 -235.15 -53.71 48.81
CA LEU A 672 -236.41 -53.18 49.32
C LEU A 672 -237.50 -53.13 48.23
N GLU A 673 -237.14 -52.87 46.97
CA GLU A 673 -238.07 -52.89 45.83
C GLU A 673 -238.54 -54.30 45.46
N GLU A 674 -237.65 -55.30 45.46
CA GLU A 674 -237.99 -56.70 45.26
C GLU A 674 -238.94 -57.21 46.36
N GLU A 675 -238.63 -56.88 47.62
CA GLU A 675 -239.46 -57.26 48.75
C GLU A 675 -240.84 -56.59 48.72
N ASN A 676 -240.89 -55.31 48.34
CA ASN A 676 -242.15 -54.57 48.19
C ASN A 676 -242.99 -55.07 47.00
N SER A 677 -242.36 -55.44 45.88
CA SER A 677 -243.03 -56.05 44.73
C SER A 677 -243.60 -57.42 45.08
N ARG A 678 -242.85 -58.24 45.82
CA ARG A 678 -243.30 -59.55 46.28
C ARG A 678 -244.45 -59.41 47.28
N LEU A 679 -244.38 -58.43 48.18
CA LEU A 679 -245.48 -58.09 49.10
C LEU A 679 -246.73 -57.67 48.32
N GLN A 680 -246.61 -56.75 47.36
CA GLN A 680 -247.73 -56.35 46.49
C GLN A 680 -248.35 -57.53 45.73
N GLN A 681 -247.53 -58.45 45.21
CA GLN A 681 -248.01 -59.61 44.49
C GLN A 681 -248.77 -60.58 45.41
N THR A 682 -248.28 -60.82 46.62
CA THR A 682 -249.00 -61.64 47.62
C THR A 682 -250.30 -60.98 48.09
N THR A 683 -250.32 -59.66 48.23
CA THR A 683 -251.55 -58.91 48.58
C THR A 683 -252.57 -58.98 47.45
N ALA A 684 -252.15 -58.88 46.19
CA ALA A 684 -253.03 -59.02 45.03
C ALA A 684 -253.61 -60.45 44.93
N GLN A 685 -252.77 -61.48 45.09
CA GLN A 685 -253.22 -62.88 45.09
C GLN A 685 -254.20 -63.19 46.25
N MET A 686 -253.93 -62.65 47.44
CA MET A 686 -254.88 -62.75 48.55
C MET A 686 -256.21 -62.04 48.23
N SER A 687 -256.16 -60.90 47.55
CA SER A 687 -257.37 -60.15 47.18
C SER A 687 -258.21 -60.92 46.15
N GLU A 688 -257.56 -61.55 45.16
CA GLU A 688 -258.22 -62.36 44.13
C GLU A 688 -258.80 -63.67 44.68
N HIS A 689 -258.12 -64.32 45.63
CA HIS A 689 -258.67 -65.50 46.32
C HIS A 689 -259.86 -65.16 47.23
N ILE A 690 -259.84 -64.01 47.88
CA ILE A 690 -261.00 -63.51 48.64
C ILE A 690 -262.17 -63.23 47.68
N GLU A 691 -261.91 -62.66 46.50
CA GLU A 691 -262.94 -62.40 45.49
C GLU A 691 -263.53 -63.70 44.89
N CYS A 692 -262.67 -64.66 44.54
CA CYS A 692 -263.09 -65.98 44.09
C CYS A 692 -263.97 -66.71 45.11
N LEU A 693 -263.62 -66.66 46.40
CA LEU A 693 -264.43 -67.28 47.46
C LEU A 693 -265.76 -66.56 47.68
N THR A 694 -265.81 -65.24 47.46
CA THR A 694 -267.05 -64.47 47.57
C THR A 694 -268.04 -64.85 46.47
N THR A 695 -267.56 -65.05 45.23
CA THR A 695 -268.42 -65.43 44.10
C THR A 695 -268.97 -66.86 44.20
N LEU A 696 -268.20 -67.80 44.78
CA LEU A 696 -268.64 -69.19 44.96
C LEU A 696 -269.65 -69.36 46.11
N ALA A 697 -269.75 -68.40 47.03
CA ALA A 697 -270.70 -68.44 48.13
C ALA A 697 -272.14 -68.03 47.74
N GLU A 698 -272.37 -67.47 46.54
CA GLU A 698 -273.67 -66.87 46.18
C GLU A 698 -274.60 -67.75 45.31
N THR A 699 -274.21 -68.97 44.89
CA THR A 699 -275.01 -69.74 43.88
C THR A 699 -275.39 -71.19 44.20
N ASP A 700 -275.38 -71.65 45.45
CA ASP A 700 -276.37 -72.63 45.98
C ASP A 700 -276.10 -72.87 47.48
N CYS A 701 -277.12 -72.57 48.29
CA CYS A 701 -277.08 -72.37 49.73
C CYS A 701 -277.23 -73.65 50.58
N ASP A 702 -276.63 -73.54 51.78
CA ASP A 702 -276.80 -74.25 53.06
C ASP A 702 -276.48 -75.77 53.05
N GLU A 703 -275.56 -76.31 53.86
CA GLU A 703 -275.30 -76.00 55.27
C GLU A 703 -274.06 -76.78 55.81
N VAL A 704 -273.47 -76.29 56.92
CA VAL A 704 -272.68 -77.01 57.98
C VAL A 704 -271.13 -76.83 58.06
N SER A 705 -270.73 -75.83 58.87
CA SER A 705 -270.06 -75.92 60.20
C SER A 705 -268.54 -76.16 60.40
N ALA A 706 -268.03 -75.37 61.37
CA ALA A 706 -267.12 -75.71 62.48
C ALA A 706 -265.60 -75.43 62.40
N GLU A 707 -265.22 -74.52 63.30
CA GLU A 707 -264.09 -74.56 64.24
C GLU A 707 -262.76 -73.81 63.94
N SER A 708 -262.53 -72.90 64.87
CA SER A 708 -261.41 -72.01 65.20
C SER A 708 -260.23 -72.68 65.89
N ARG A 709 -259.01 -72.12 65.74
CA ARG A 709 -257.97 -72.14 66.78
C ARG A 709 -256.96 -71.00 66.66
N VAL A 710 -256.55 -70.54 67.84
CA VAL A 710 -255.67 -69.42 68.23
C VAL A 710 -254.31 -69.97 68.69
N ILE A 711 -253.24 -69.14 68.71
CA ILE A 711 -252.03 -69.08 69.59
C ILE A 711 -250.99 -68.24 68.82
N GLU A 712 -250.67 -66.98 69.16
CA GLU A 712 -249.83 -66.40 70.24
C GLU A 712 -248.35 -66.82 70.26
N GLY A 713 -247.43 -65.82 70.33
CA GLY A 713 -246.21 -65.95 71.14
C GLY A 713 -244.86 -65.54 70.55
N GLU A 714 -244.39 -64.37 70.99
CA GLU A 714 -243.00 -64.02 71.36
C GLU A 714 -241.90 -63.80 70.29
N ASP A 715 -240.79 -63.11 70.57
CA ASP A 715 -240.46 -61.73 71.01
C ASP A 715 -238.90 -61.63 70.93
N GLN A 716 -238.33 -60.42 71.01
CA GLN A 716 -236.90 -60.11 71.34
C GLN A 716 -235.81 -59.98 70.24
N THR A 717 -235.62 -58.72 69.84
CA THR A 717 -234.39 -57.88 69.89
C THR A 717 -233.04 -58.46 70.37
N THR A 718 -231.97 -58.23 69.58
CA THR A 718 -230.61 -57.81 70.04
C THR A 718 -229.74 -57.28 68.88
N LEU A 719 -229.10 -56.12 69.10
CA LEU A 719 -227.99 -55.46 68.35
C LEU A 719 -226.63 -56.14 68.70
N PRO A 720 -225.54 -56.14 67.89
CA PRO A 720 -224.69 -54.94 67.62
C PRO A 720 -223.87 -54.89 66.28
N THR A 721 -223.52 -53.65 65.88
CA THR A 721 -222.56 -53.22 64.80
C THR A 721 -222.93 -53.43 63.35
#